data_AF-A0A7C0VRJ1-F1
#
_entry.id   AF-A0A7C0VRJ1-F1
#
_cell.length_a   1.000
_cell.length_b   1.000
_cell.length_c   1.000
_cell.angle_alpha   90.00
_cell.angle_beta   90.00
_cell.angle_gamma   90.00
#
_symmetry.space_group_name_H-M   'P 1'
#
loop_
_entity.id
_entity.type
_entity.pdbx_description
1 polymer ?
#
loop_
_entity_poly.entity_id
_entity_poly.type
_entity_poly.pdbx_seq_one_letter_code
_entity_poly.pdbx_strand_id
1 'polypeptide(L)'
;MAQNPYTDKDIREYFERLQREIERAYEIAEMARKKGYDPERHVEVPKAEDLAARVEELVGPRGVARVIRELTSQGIERELIAFKVVEMIANKKFDELKNINDKRIILEMAIRTGLAILTEGIVVAPIEGIADVKIKRNHDGSDYVAVYYAGPIRSAGGTAQALSVLIADYARRLLKVGRYIPTDEEVERYKEEIGLYKIIQHLQYEPTPEEIELVVRNCPVCIDGEGTEDREVSGYRDLPRVETNKVRGGMCLVIAEGLCLKASKLKKYVEKLGIDGWEFLDKIIEIQSHQEEREEPDENNEEEYEEEEVVGNIEELESKYLRDIVAGRPVFAHPGFKGGFRLRYGRARTGGIAGTAIHPATMYILEEFIAIGTQLKIEFPGKATVATPCTSIEGPIVLLKDGSLVQVEDVEEARILVKKDMIEKIIDLGEILIPFGEFLENNHELLPGAYCVEWWIQEVKEIVGDIDEDEWINIDDPFDAFYRAEEYGVPLHPRFLLFWGDISADDVDLLREYIYRNGEWRGENLYLKKNERIKTILIELGALHREEGDYIVVDKRLSYPLLRGCGLELNGNVIVLSEDRINRAIDKRENTIEYVSALSGVEIRNKAPTRVGARMGRPEKARERKLKPPVHGLVPVGLIGGSTRSIIKALENGGKVKTEVSMRVCEKCGYRTPFPRCPSCGGPTALITRGPVKTTIDLKFAVENAVKRLKTPLPREVKGVRGLNSRLKIPEPVEKAILRAKHGV
;
A
#
# COMPACT_ATOMS: atom_id res chain seq x y z
N MET A 1 26.17 26.93 -0.80
CA MET A 1 25.97 26.99 0.67
C MET A 1 24.73 26.19 1.02
N ALA A 2 24.89 24.95 1.49
CA ALA A 2 23.77 24.14 1.94
C ALA A 2 23.07 24.88 3.10
N GLN A 3 21.79 25.19 2.92
CA GLN A 3 20.94 25.70 4.01
C GLN A 3 21.01 24.70 5.15
N ASN A 4 21.46 25.15 6.32
CA ASN A 4 21.58 24.33 7.53
C ASN A 4 20.20 23.71 7.84
N PRO A 5 20.00 22.39 7.64
CA PRO A 5 18.66 21.82 7.64
C PRO A 5 18.25 21.50 9.08
N TYR A 6 17.65 22.49 9.75
CA TYR A 6 17.14 22.42 11.13
C TYR A 6 18.20 22.10 12.20
N THR A 7 18.22 22.89 13.27
CA THR A 7 18.97 22.55 14.47
C THR A 7 18.16 21.64 15.38
N ASP A 8 18.81 20.90 16.28
CA ASP A 8 18.14 20.17 17.37
C ASP A 8 17.17 21.07 18.16
N LYS A 9 17.49 22.36 18.25
CA LYS A 9 16.64 23.35 18.91
C LYS A 9 15.33 23.56 18.15
N ASP A 10 15.38 23.69 16.83
CA ASP A 10 14.19 23.90 16.00
C ASP A 10 13.23 22.70 16.10
N ILE A 11 13.78 21.47 16.10
CA ILE A 11 13.01 20.23 16.25
C ILE A 11 12.38 20.15 17.64
N ARG A 12 13.13 20.49 18.71
CA ARG A 12 12.59 20.54 20.07
C ARG A 12 11.47 21.57 20.20
N GLU A 13 11.67 22.79 19.71
CA GLU A 13 10.64 23.83 19.73
C GLU A 13 9.37 23.41 18.96
N TYR A 14 9.53 22.69 17.84
CA TYR A 14 8.41 22.11 17.10
C TYR A 14 7.60 21.11 17.94
N PHE A 15 8.27 20.13 18.57
CA PHE A 15 7.59 19.15 19.42
C PHE A 15 6.97 19.78 20.68
N GLU A 16 7.65 20.74 21.31
CA GLU A 16 7.09 21.51 22.43
C GLU A 16 5.84 22.30 22.04
N ARG A 17 5.80 22.84 20.82
CA ARG A 17 4.59 23.49 20.30
C ARG A 17 3.45 22.49 20.09
N LEU A 18 3.73 21.33 19.50
CA LEU A 18 2.71 20.27 19.34
C LEU A 18 2.18 19.79 20.69
N GLN A 19 3.07 19.56 21.65
CA GLN A 19 2.70 19.11 22.99
C GLN A 19 1.78 20.12 23.69
N ARG A 20 2.08 21.42 23.61
CA ARG A 20 1.23 22.48 24.17
C ARG A 20 -0.17 22.50 23.57
N GLU A 21 -0.29 22.37 22.24
CA GLU A 21 -1.60 22.33 21.58
C GLU A 21 -2.38 21.05 21.89
N ILE A 22 -1.68 19.91 22.01
CA ILE A 22 -2.28 18.65 22.48
C ILE A 22 -2.81 18.80 23.90
N GLU A 23 -2.01 19.33 24.83
CA GLU A 23 -2.41 19.55 26.22
C GLU A 23 -3.64 20.46 26.32
N ARG A 24 -3.64 21.56 25.57
CA ARG A 24 -4.80 22.46 25.46
C ARG A 24 -6.06 21.72 24.99
N ALA A 25 -5.94 20.88 23.96
CA ALA A 25 -7.07 20.09 23.47
C ALA A 25 -7.57 19.08 24.52
N TYR A 26 -6.64 18.40 25.21
CA TYR A 26 -6.95 17.46 26.28
C TYR A 26 -7.63 18.13 27.47
N GLU A 27 -7.18 19.32 27.90
CA GLU A 27 -7.81 20.08 28.98
C GLU A 27 -9.29 20.37 28.67
N ILE A 28 -9.57 20.84 27.45
CA ILE A 28 -10.94 21.10 26.99
C ILE A 28 -11.76 19.81 27.00
N ALA A 29 -11.21 18.72 26.46
CA ALA A 29 -11.88 17.43 26.39
C ALA A 29 -12.15 16.84 27.78
N GLU A 30 -11.19 16.90 28.70
CA GLU A 30 -11.32 16.48 30.09
C GLU A 30 -12.37 17.29 30.84
N MET A 31 -12.36 18.63 30.71
CA MET A 31 -13.40 19.49 31.28
C MET A 31 -14.79 19.12 30.74
N ALA A 32 -14.91 18.76 29.47
CA ALA A 32 -16.16 18.31 28.87
C ALA A 32 -16.59 16.92 29.40
N ARG A 33 -15.67 15.95 29.44
CA ARG A 33 -15.91 14.58 29.90
C ARG A 33 -16.30 14.52 31.38
N LYS A 34 -15.66 15.33 32.24
CA LYS A 34 -16.01 15.45 33.67
C LYS A 34 -17.45 15.91 33.92
N LYS A 35 -18.07 16.61 32.96
CA LYS A 35 -19.50 16.93 33.03
C LYS A 35 -20.39 15.70 32.88
N GLY A 36 -19.86 14.53 32.55
CA GLY A 36 -20.57 13.25 32.58
C GLY A 36 -21.78 13.19 31.65
N TYR A 37 -21.68 13.79 30.46
CA TYR A 37 -22.67 13.65 29.39
C TYR A 37 -22.37 12.43 28.49
N ASP A 38 -21.16 11.90 28.56
CA ASP A 38 -20.65 10.78 27.78
C ASP A 38 -20.58 9.48 28.60
N PRO A 39 -20.35 8.31 27.97
CA PRO A 39 -20.24 7.03 28.68
C PRO A 39 -19.19 7.05 29.80
N GLU A 40 -18.03 7.64 29.53
CA GLU A 40 -16.90 7.81 30.46
C GLU A 40 -16.69 9.27 30.88
N ARG A 41 -16.18 9.45 32.10
CA ARG A 41 -15.93 10.78 32.72
C ARG A 41 -14.51 11.32 32.49
N HIS A 42 -13.70 10.60 31.74
CA HIS A 42 -12.35 10.97 31.32
C HIS A 42 -12.22 10.80 29.80
N VAL A 43 -11.14 11.30 29.22
CA VAL A 43 -10.84 11.10 27.80
C VAL A 43 -10.41 9.65 27.57
N GLU A 44 -11.08 8.97 26.62
CA GLU A 44 -10.88 7.54 26.35
C GLU A 44 -9.76 7.26 25.32
N VAL A 45 -9.16 8.31 24.73
CA VAL A 45 -8.00 8.18 23.84
C VAL A 45 -6.76 8.55 24.65
N PRO A 46 -5.87 7.61 25.00
CA PRO A 46 -4.67 7.91 25.79
C PRO A 46 -3.60 8.62 24.94
N LYS A 47 -2.69 9.33 25.62
CA LYS A 47 -1.46 9.89 25.01
C LYS A 47 -0.36 8.84 25.12
N ALA A 48 0.39 8.66 24.05
CA ALA A 48 1.60 7.83 24.06
C ALA A 48 2.71 8.53 23.26
N GLU A 49 3.89 8.59 23.84
CA GLU A 49 5.06 9.28 23.26
C GLU A 49 5.83 8.36 22.31
N ASP A 50 5.84 7.06 22.58
CA ASP A 50 6.62 6.07 21.84
C ASP A 50 5.90 4.73 21.76
N LEU A 51 6.51 3.78 21.04
CA LEU A 51 6.09 2.38 20.94
C LEU A 51 5.75 1.79 22.31
N ALA A 52 6.67 1.96 23.26
CA ALA A 52 6.61 1.32 24.56
C ALA A 52 5.40 1.83 25.36
N ALA A 53 5.16 3.14 25.36
CA ALA A 53 3.99 3.76 25.95
C ALA A 53 2.71 3.33 25.24
N ARG A 54 2.69 3.20 23.91
CA ARG A 54 1.52 2.69 23.18
C ARG A 54 1.14 1.30 23.64
N VAL A 55 2.10 0.38 23.75
CA VAL A 55 1.84 -0.99 24.22
C VAL A 55 1.27 -0.97 25.64
N GLU A 56 1.88 -0.23 26.56
CA GLU A 56 1.43 -0.15 27.96
C GLU A 56 0.01 0.43 28.08
N GLU A 57 -0.30 1.51 27.36
CA GLU A 57 -1.61 2.17 27.41
C GLU A 57 -2.70 1.38 26.68
N LEU A 58 -2.35 0.64 25.62
CA LEU A 58 -3.33 -0.14 24.83
C LEU A 58 -3.70 -1.46 25.50
N VAL A 59 -2.71 -2.20 25.98
CA VAL A 59 -2.90 -3.59 26.45
C VAL A 59 -2.26 -3.87 27.81
N GLY A 60 -1.36 -3.03 28.30
CA GLY A 60 -0.61 -3.27 29.54
C GLY A 60 0.46 -4.36 29.37
N PRO A 61 0.95 -4.97 30.47
CA PRO A 61 0.71 -4.60 31.86
C PRO A 61 1.44 -3.31 32.29
N ARG A 62 1.07 -2.71 33.41
CA ARG A 62 1.79 -1.53 33.94
C ARG A 62 3.27 -1.81 34.18
N GLY A 63 4.12 -0.89 33.73
CA GLY A 63 5.58 -0.99 33.79
C GLY A 63 6.22 -1.71 32.60
N VAL A 64 5.43 -2.21 31.64
CA VAL A 64 5.96 -2.85 30.43
C VAL A 64 6.72 -1.88 29.54
N ALA A 65 6.34 -0.59 29.49
CA ALA A 65 7.03 0.37 28.63
C ALA A 65 8.51 0.52 29.03
N ARG A 66 8.80 0.52 30.33
CA ARG A 66 10.18 0.59 30.84
C ARG A 66 11.00 -0.61 30.36
N VAL A 67 10.42 -1.81 30.42
CA VAL A 67 11.09 -3.05 29.98
C VAL A 67 11.36 -3.02 28.49
N ILE A 68 10.38 -2.61 27.68
CA ILE A 68 10.54 -2.50 26.21
C ILE A 68 11.67 -1.51 25.88
N ARG A 69 11.70 -0.34 26.51
CA ARG A 69 12.76 0.67 26.30
C ARG A 69 14.14 0.13 26.68
N GLU A 70 14.24 -0.54 27.83
CA GLU A 70 15.48 -1.16 28.29
C GLU A 70 16.00 -2.19 27.29
N LEU A 71 15.15 -3.13 26.86
CA LEU A 71 15.54 -4.16 25.88
C LEU A 71 15.88 -3.56 24.51
N THR A 72 15.16 -2.52 24.08
CA THR A 72 15.45 -1.80 22.83
C THR A 72 16.82 -1.12 22.89
N SER A 73 17.15 -0.48 24.03
CA SER A 73 18.46 0.18 24.22
C SER A 73 19.65 -0.79 24.20
N GLN A 74 19.39 -2.09 24.43
CA GLN A 74 20.37 -3.16 24.33
C GLN A 74 20.55 -3.67 22.89
N GLY A 75 19.84 -3.10 21.90
CA GLY A 75 19.90 -3.52 20.50
C GLY A 75 19.19 -4.84 20.21
N ILE A 76 18.27 -5.28 21.09
CA ILE A 76 17.50 -6.50 20.88
C ILE A 76 16.42 -6.25 19.83
N GLU A 77 16.31 -7.14 18.85
CA GLU A 77 15.25 -7.11 17.86
C GLU A 77 13.85 -7.17 18.49
N ARG A 78 12.93 -6.40 17.91
CA ARG A 78 11.56 -6.24 18.43
C ARG A 78 10.82 -7.56 18.61
N GLU A 79 10.98 -8.49 17.68
CA GLU A 79 10.35 -9.80 17.72
C GLU A 79 10.83 -10.58 18.96
N LEU A 80 12.13 -10.55 19.26
CA LEU A 80 12.67 -11.14 20.48
C LEU A 80 12.24 -10.39 21.75
N ILE A 81 12.09 -9.06 21.69
CA ILE A 81 11.53 -8.27 22.80
C ILE A 81 10.13 -8.78 23.14
N ALA A 82 9.28 -9.05 22.13
CA ALA A 82 7.93 -9.57 22.35
C ALA A 82 7.96 -10.88 23.15
N PHE A 83 8.81 -11.84 22.77
CA PHE A 83 8.93 -13.12 23.49
C PHE A 83 9.50 -12.96 24.90
N LYS A 84 10.51 -12.10 25.10
CA LYS A 84 11.04 -11.81 26.46
C LYS A 84 9.98 -11.18 27.36
N VAL A 85 9.20 -10.23 26.84
CA VAL A 85 8.10 -9.62 27.60
C VAL A 85 7.00 -10.64 27.92
N VAL A 86 6.64 -11.50 26.96
CA VAL A 86 5.71 -12.63 27.18
C VAL A 86 6.21 -13.55 28.29
N GLU A 87 7.50 -13.87 28.31
CA GLU A 87 8.12 -14.67 29.37
C GLU A 87 7.99 -13.99 30.75
N MET A 88 8.26 -12.69 30.81
CA MET A 88 8.13 -11.91 32.05
C MET A 88 6.68 -11.85 32.54
N ILE A 89 5.70 -11.73 31.64
CA ILE A 89 4.27 -11.76 31.96
C ILE A 89 3.87 -13.12 32.51
N ALA A 90 4.21 -14.21 31.81
CA ALA A 90 3.90 -15.57 32.23
C ALA A 90 4.51 -15.91 33.61
N ASN A 91 5.73 -15.42 33.87
CA ASN A 91 6.42 -15.55 35.15
C ASN A 91 6.03 -14.51 36.21
N LYS A 92 4.97 -13.72 35.97
CA LYS A 92 4.41 -12.71 36.89
C LYS A 92 5.44 -11.71 37.42
N LYS A 93 6.36 -11.24 36.57
CA LYS A 93 7.40 -10.29 36.94
C LYS A 93 6.88 -8.85 37.13
N PHE A 94 5.69 -8.55 36.63
CA PHE A 94 5.00 -7.27 36.79
C PHE A 94 4.13 -7.25 38.06
N ASP A 95 4.16 -6.14 38.80
CA ASP A 95 3.50 -6.04 40.11
C ASP A 95 1.99 -6.33 40.06
N GLU A 96 1.30 -5.87 39.02
CA GLU A 96 -0.14 -6.11 38.85
C GLU A 96 -0.51 -7.59 38.63
N LEU A 97 0.45 -8.41 38.17
CA LEU A 97 0.23 -9.83 37.88
C LEU A 97 0.53 -10.74 39.06
N LYS A 98 1.27 -10.27 40.08
CA LYS A 98 1.71 -11.10 41.21
C LYS A 98 0.57 -11.81 41.93
N ASN A 99 -0.58 -11.15 42.04
CA ASN A 99 -1.76 -11.67 42.75
C ASN A 99 -2.78 -12.36 41.84
N ILE A 100 -2.53 -12.45 40.53
CA ILE A 100 -3.45 -13.07 39.57
C ILE A 100 -3.14 -14.57 39.50
N ASN A 101 -4.10 -15.41 39.87
CA ASN A 101 -3.95 -16.88 39.80
C ASN A 101 -4.66 -17.51 38.59
N ASP A 102 -5.55 -16.78 37.93
CA ASP A 102 -6.22 -17.26 36.73
C ASP A 102 -5.23 -17.23 35.55
N LYS A 103 -4.78 -18.42 35.11
CA LYS A 103 -3.87 -18.59 33.97
C LYS A 103 -4.42 -17.94 32.69
N ARG A 104 -5.75 -17.91 32.51
CA ARG A 104 -6.39 -17.32 31.33
C ARG A 104 -6.11 -15.82 31.22
N ILE A 105 -6.18 -15.09 32.33
CA ILE A 105 -5.92 -13.65 32.35
C ILE A 105 -4.46 -13.36 31.98
N ILE A 106 -3.53 -14.15 32.52
CA ILE A 106 -2.09 -14.01 32.23
C ILE A 106 -1.80 -14.34 30.78
N LEU A 107 -2.42 -15.40 30.25
CA LEU A 107 -2.29 -15.83 28.87
C LEU A 107 -2.83 -14.78 27.89
N GLU A 108 -4.03 -14.26 28.13
CA GLU A 108 -4.61 -13.19 27.32
C GLU A 108 -3.72 -11.95 27.32
N MET A 109 -3.26 -11.53 28.50
CA MET A 109 -2.34 -10.40 28.65
C MET A 109 -1.04 -10.63 27.85
N ALA A 110 -0.45 -11.82 27.96
CA ALA A 110 0.78 -12.17 27.25
C ALA A 110 0.59 -12.10 25.72
N ILE A 111 -0.47 -12.70 25.19
CA ILE A 111 -0.72 -12.72 23.74
C ILE A 111 -0.98 -11.31 23.22
N ARG A 112 -1.84 -10.53 23.90
CA ARG A 112 -2.15 -9.15 23.49
C ARG A 112 -0.91 -8.25 23.56
N THR A 113 -0.12 -8.36 24.62
CA THR A 113 1.12 -7.55 24.78
C THR A 113 2.17 -7.93 23.75
N GLY A 114 2.39 -9.23 23.53
CA GLY A 114 3.33 -9.70 22.51
C GLY A 114 2.91 -9.23 21.12
N LEU A 115 1.64 -9.39 20.75
CA LEU A 115 1.13 -8.91 19.46
C LEU A 115 1.20 -7.38 19.33
N ALA A 116 0.96 -6.62 20.40
CA ALA A 116 1.08 -5.17 20.39
C ALA A 116 2.52 -4.72 20.17
N ILE A 117 3.51 -5.41 20.76
CA ILE A 117 4.93 -5.13 20.49
C ILE A 117 5.26 -5.38 19.02
N LEU A 118 4.83 -6.53 18.47
CA LEU A 118 5.09 -6.89 17.07
C LEU A 118 4.45 -5.91 16.06
N THR A 119 3.29 -5.37 16.39
CA THR A 119 2.52 -4.46 15.53
C THR A 119 2.70 -2.98 15.88
N GLU A 120 3.73 -2.70 16.67
CA GLU A 120 4.12 -1.38 17.14
C GLU A 120 3.07 -0.57 17.94
N GLY A 121 2.01 -1.24 18.38
CA GLY A 121 0.82 -0.60 18.94
C GLY A 121 0.13 0.35 17.96
N ILE A 122 0.33 0.18 16.65
CA ILE A 122 -0.24 1.05 15.60
C ILE A 122 -1.58 0.51 15.11
N VAL A 123 -1.73 -0.82 15.07
CA VAL A 123 -2.92 -1.48 14.54
C VAL A 123 -3.87 -1.92 15.67
N VAL A 124 -5.14 -2.14 15.33
CA VAL A 124 -6.17 -2.55 16.30
C VAL A 124 -6.13 -4.04 16.63
N ALA A 125 -5.33 -4.83 15.92
CA ALA A 125 -5.27 -6.28 16.04
C ALA A 125 -5.08 -6.82 17.48
N PRO A 126 -4.23 -6.23 18.35
CA PRO A 126 -4.09 -6.68 19.74
C PRO A 126 -5.35 -6.52 20.58
N ILE A 127 -6.28 -5.63 20.19
CA ILE A 127 -7.51 -5.33 20.92
C ILE A 127 -8.71 -5.98 20.23
N GLU A 128 -8.93 -5.68 18.95
CA GLU A 128 -10.09 -6.11 18.17
C GLU A 128 -9.84 -7.38 17.34
N GLY A 129 -8.58 -7.72 17.05
CA GLY A 129 -8.23 -8.92 16.29
C GLY A 129 -8.27 -10.19 17.13
N ILE A 130 -7.99 -10.10 18.43
CA ILE A 130 -8.16 -11.17 19.42
C ILE A 130 -9.44 -10.88 20.21
N ALA A 131 -10.52 -11.59 19.89
CA ALA A 131 -11.82 -11.43 20.55
C ALA A 131 -11.81 -11.98 21.98
N ASP A 132 -11.22 -13.16 22.19
CA ASP A 132 -11.17 -13.84 23.49
C ASP A 132 -10.02 -14.86 23.55
N VAL A 133 -9.62 -15.27 24.75
CA VAL A 133 -8.66 -16.35 24.99
C VAL A 133 -9.22 -17.27 26.07
N LYS A 134 -9.39 -18.55 25.75
CA LYS A 134 -9.98 -19.56 26.64
C LYS A 134 -9.03 -20.71 26.91
N ILE A 135 -9.13 -21.29 28.11
CA ILE A 135 -8.52 -22.58 28.43
C ILE A 135 -9.65 -23.63 28.37
N LYS A 136 -9.55 -24.57 27.44
CA LYS A 136 -10.55 -25.61 27.16
C LYS A 136 -9.94 -27.00 27.44
N ARG A 137 -10.73 -28.06 27.25
CA ARG A 137 -10.31 -29.45 27.50
C ARG A 137 -10.40 -30.33 26.26
N ASN A 138 -9.38 -31.17 26.08
CA ASN A 138 -9.34 -32.24 25.10
C ASN A 138 -10.23 -33.42 25.52
N HIS A 139 -10.44 -34.34 24.57
CA HIS A 139 -11.20 -35.57 24.82
C HIS A 139 -10.54 -36.48 25.86
N ASP A 140 -9.20 -36.42 25.97
CA ASP A 140 -8.42 -37.12 27.00
C ASP A 140 -8.42 -36.40 28.36
N GLY A 141 -9.10 -35.25 28.47
CA GLY A 141 -9.20 -34.44 29.67
C GLY A 141 -8.05 -33.44 29.90
N SER A 142 -7.02 -33.44 29.06
CA SER A 142 -5.93 -32.46 29.12
C SER A 142 -6.42 -31.05 28.76
N ASP A 143 -5.78 -30.01 29.31
CA ASP A 143 -6.12 -28.62 29.01
C ASP A 143 -5.39 -28.12 27.75
N TYR A 144 -5.99 -27.16 27.05
CA TYR A 144 -5.37 -26.49 25.91
C TYR A 144 -5.84 -25.04 25.79
N VAL A 145 -5.11 -24.24 25.02
CA VAL A 145 -5.45 -22.84 24.74
C VAL A 145 -6.23 -22.72 23.44
N ALA A 146 -7.34 -21.98 23.47
CA ALA A 146 -8.06 -21.52 22.30
C ALA A 146 -8.00 -19.99 22.21
N VAL A 147 -7.50 -19.48 21.08
CA VAL A 147 -7.47 -18.04 20.78
C VAL A 147 -8.58 -17.74 19.78
N TYR A 148 -9.51 -16.86 20.14
CA TYR A 148 -10.63 -16.47 19.29
C TYR A 148 -10.23 -15.26 18.46
N TYR A 149 -9.99 -15.47 17.17
CA TYR A 149 -9.67 -14.40 16.23
C TYR A 149 -10.93 -13.79 15.61
N ALA A 150 -10.86 -12.50 15.32
CA ALA A 150 -11.89 -11.75 14.59
C ALA A 150 -11.29 -11.10 13.34
N GLY A 151 -12.15 -10.72 12.37
CA GLY A 151 -11.74 -10.14 11.08
C GLY A 151 -10.71 -8.98 11.16
N PRO A 152 -10.74 -8.08 12.16
CA PRO A 152 -9.71 -7.04 12.31
C PRO A 152 -8.27 -7.56 12.44
N ILE A 153 -8.05 -8.85 12.73
CA ILE A 153 -6.72 -9.47 12.73
C ILE A 153 -6.00 -9.33 11.39
N ARG A 154 -6.74 -9.14 10.27
CA ARG A 154 -6.16 -8.87 8.94
C ARG A 154 -5.24 -7.64 8.93
N SER A 155 -5.55 -6.64 9.75
CA SER A 155 -4.76 -5.40 9.83
C SER A 155 -3.37 -5.59 10.42
N ALA A 156 -3.11 -6.70 11.13
CA ALA A 156 -1.80 -7.02 11.68
C ALA A 156 -0.77 -7.40 10.58
N GLY A 157 -1.27 -7.87 9.43
CA GLY A 157 -0.45 -8.54 8.41
C GLY A 157 -0.16 -10.02 8.76
N GLY A 158 0.14 -10.82 7.75
CA GLY A 158 0.33 -12.27 7.87
C GLY A 158 1.42 -12.68 8.88
N THR A 159 2.54 -11.97 8.92
CA THR A 159 3.63 -12.30 9.85
C THR A 159 3.21 -12.12 11.32
N ALA A 160 2.49 -11.04 11.65
CA ALA A 160 2.02 -10.81 13.00
C ALA A 160 0.88 -11.79 13.39
N GLN A 161 0.05 -12.21 12.43
CA GLN A 161 -0.92 -13.28 12.63
C GLN A 161 -0.22 -14.59 13.01
N ALA A 162 0.75 -15.02 12.22
CA ALA A 162 1.52 -16.24 12.47
C ALA A 162 2.23 -16.20 13.84
N LEU A 163 2.92 -15.08 14.13
CA LEU A 163 3.61 -14.90 15.40
C LEU A 163 2.66 -14.81 16.60
N SER A 164 1.41 -14.36 16.42
CA SER A 164 0.42 -14.38 17.51
C SER A 164 0.09 -15.81 17.97
N VAL A 165 0.06 -16.77 17.05
CA VAL A 165 -0.10 -18.20 17.36
C VAL A 165 1.14 -18.74 18.06
N LEU A 166 2.34 -18.38 17.60
CA LEU A 166 3.60 -18.78 18.23
C LEU A 166 3.75 -18.20 19.63
N ILE A 167 3.35 -16.94 19.85
CA ILE A 167 3.31 -16.32 21.19
C ILE A 167 2.34 -17.08 22.10
N ALA A 168 1.16 -17.45 21.61
CA ALA A 168 0.21 -18.25 22.38
C ALA A 168 0.80 -19.61 22.77
N ASP A 169 1.52 -20.27 21.86
CA ASP A 169 2.23 -21.53 22.15
C ASP A 169 3.35 -21.34 23.18
N TYR A 170 4.11 -20.28 23.07
CA TYR A 170 5.19 -19.99 24.01
C TYR A 170 4.64 -19.68 25.42
N ALA A 171 3.62 -18.83 25.52
CA ALA A 171 2.97 -18.48 26.77
C ALA A 171 2.30 -19.69 27.45
N ARG A 172 1.63 -20.57 26.68
CA ARG A 172 0.96 -21.75 27.23
C ARG A 172 1.94 -22.78 27.79
N ARG A 173 3.12 -22.93 27.19
CA ARG A 173 4.22 -23.76 27.72
C ARG A 173 4.71 -23.25 29.07
N LEU A 174 4.99 -21.94 29.17
CA LEU A 174 5.43 -21.31 30.42
C LEU A 174 4.39 -21.45 31.54
N LEU A 175 3.10 -21.36 31.19
CA LEU A 175 1.99 -21.54 32.12
C LEU A 175 1.62 -23.01 32.36
N LYS A 176 2.33 -23.98 31.75
CA LYS A 176 2.07 -25.42 31.86
C LYS A 176 0.62 -25.77 31.52
N VAL A 177 0.16 -25.30 30.36
CA VAL A 177 -1.12 -25.70 29.75
C VAL A 177 -0.79 -26.65 28.58
N GLY A 178 -1.56 -27.72 28.44
CA GLY A 178 -1.35 -28.77 27.44
C GLY A 178 -1.54 -28.30 25.99
N ARG A 179 -1.37 -29.25 25.07
CA ARG A 179 -1.47 -29.07 23.61
C ARG A 179 -2.91 -29.24 23.15
N TYR A 180 -3.35 -28.48 22.14
CA TYR A 180 -4.59 -28.77 21.45
C TYR A 180 -4.51 -30.10 20.67
N ILE A 181 -5.55 -30.93 20.82
CA ILE A 181 -5.70 -32.18 20.08
C ILE A 181 -7.06 -32.13 19.35
N PRO A 182 -7.09 -31.85 18.04
CA PRO A 182 -8.33 -31.77 17.27
C PRO A 182 -8.94 -33.15 17.04
N THR A 183 -10.26 -33.20 16.83
CA THR A 183 -10.93 -34.37 16.25
C THR A 183 -10.92 -34.31 14.72
N ASP A 184 -11.17 -35.44 14.07
CA ASP A 184 -11.31 -35.46 12.61
C ASP A 184 -12.46 -34.58 12.12
N GLU A 185 -13.59 -34.57 12.83
CA GLU A 185 -14.72 -33.68 12.53
C GLU A 185 -14.34 -32.19 12.63
N GLU A 186 -13.49 -31.83 13.59
CA GLU A 186 -12.98 -30.47 13.70
C GLU A 186 -12.07 -30.13 12.52
N VAL A 187 -11.13 -31.02 12.15
CA VAL A 187 -10.24 -30.82 11.00
C VAL A 187 -11.05 -30.59 9.71
N GLU A 188 -12.05 -31.42 9.47
CA GLU A 188 -12.91 -31.26 8.30
C GLU A 188 -13.76 -29.99 8.35
N ARG A 189 -14.16 -29.56 9.55
CA ARG A 189 -14.81 -28.25 9.76
C ARG A 189 -13.89 -27.08 9.37
N TYR A 190 -12.59 -27.13 9.66
CA TYR A 190 -11.64 -26.10 9.20
C TYR A 190 -11.52 -26.07 7.67
N LYS A 191 -11.44 -27.23 7.02
CA LYS A 191 -11.40 -27.34 5.55
C LYS A 191 -12.65 -26.74 4.90
N GLU A 192 -13.84 -27.07 5.41
CA GLU A 192 -15.12 -26.51 4.93
C GLU A 192 -15.15 -24.99 5.10
N GLU A 193 -14.77 -24.47 6.27
CA GLU A 193 -14.81 -23.03 6.53
C GLU A 193 -13.86 -22.23 5.64
N ILE A 194 -12.62 -22.67 5.46
CA ILE A 194 -11.65 -21.98 4.59
C ILE A 194 -12.11 -22.06 3.12
N GLY A 195 -12.62 -23.22 2.69
CA GLY A 195 -13.20 -23.40 1.36
C GLY A 195 -14.44 -22.54 1.11
N LEU A 196 -15.25 -22.26 2.13
CA LEU A 196 -16.37 -21.31 2.03
C LEU A 196 -15.87 -19.87 2.08
N TYR A 197 -14.87 -19.57 2.91
CA TYR A 197 -14.38 -18.22 3.13
C TYR A 197 -13.74 -17.63 1.89
N LYS A 198 -12.96 -18.41 1.12
CA LYS A 198 -12.36 -17.96 -0.15
C LYS A 198 -13.38 -17.50 -1.20
N ILE A 199 -14.62 -18.02 -1.12
CA ILE A 199 -15.73 -17.60 -1.98
C ILE A 199 -16.35 -16.28 -1.48
N ILE A 200 -16.31 -16.02 -0.17
CA ILE A 200 -16.91 -14.83 0.46
C ILE A 200 -15.94 -13.64 0.43
N GLN A 201 -14.65 -13.90 0.63
CA GLN A 201 -13.57 -12.93 0.77
C GLN A 201 -12.35 -13.42 0.00
N HIS A 202 -11.63 -12.49 -0.63
CA HIS A 202 -10.33 -12.79 -1.24
C HIS A 202 -9.28 -13.07 -0.16
N LEU A 203 -8.63 -14.23 -0.22
CA LEU A 203 -7.45 -14.58 0.58
C LEU A 203 -6.18 -14.24 -0.19
N GLN A 204 -5.11 -13.82 0.48
CA GLN A 204 -3.80 -13.62 -0.18
C GLN A 204 -3.15 -14.94 -0.60
N TYR A 205 -3.49 -16.03 0.09
CA TYR A 205 -3.04 -17.39 -0.19
C TYR A 205 -4.22 -18.34 -0.03
N GLU A 206 -4.41 -19.25 -0.98
CA GLU A 206 -5.46 -20.27 -0.89
C GLU A 206 -4.85 -21.62 -0.50
N PRO A 207 -4.77 -21.95 0.81
CA PRO A 207 -4.16 -23.20 1.22
C PRO A 207 -5.00 -24.39 0.76
N THR A 208 -4.31 -25.45 0.36
CA THR A 208 -4.91 -26.73 0.02
C THR A 208 -5.51 -27.43 1.26
N PRO A 209 -6.45 -28.37 1.06
CA PRO A 209 -6.97 -29.19 2.15
C PRO A 209 -5.88 -29.93 2.96
N GLU A 210 -4.78 -30.32 2.30
CA GLU A 210 -3.64 -30.98 2.94
C GLU A 210 -2.87 -30.03 3.87
N GLU A 211 -2.57 -28.81 3.41
CA GLU A 211 -1.94 -27.78 4.25
C GLU A 211 -2.82 -27.40 5.45
N ILE A 212 -4.13 -27.24 5.23
CA ILE A 212 -5.08 -26.93 6.30
C ILE A 212 -5.07 -28.05 7.35
N GLU A 213 -5.12 -29.32 6.91
CA GLU A 213 -5.06 -30.46 7.81
C GLU A 213 -3.75 -30.51 8.60
N LEU A 214 -2.63 -30.28 7.91
CA LEU A 214 -1.30 -30.29 8.50
C LEU A 214 -1.19 -29.22 9.60
N VAL A 215 -1.65 -28.00 9.32
CA VAL A 215 -1.70 -26.91 10.32
C VAL A 215 -2.60 -27.28 11.48
N VAL A 216 -3.86 -27.69 11.23
CA VAL A 216 -4.84 -27.90 12.31
C VAL A 216 -4.44 -29.06 13.22
N ARG A 217 -3.92 -30.16 12.66
CA ARG A 217 -3.49 -31.33 13.45
C ARG A 217 -2.24 -31.07 14.28
N ASN A 218 -1.34 -30.23 13.79
CA ASN A 218 -0.04 -30.02 14.43
C ASN A 218 0.05 -28.71 15.20
N CYS A 219 -0.83 -27.74 14.99
CA CYS A 219 -0.79 -26.50 15.77
C CYS A 219 -1.08 -26.80 17.25
N PRO A 220 -0.18 -26.44 18.17
CA PRO A 220 -0.35 -26.75 19.59
C PRO A 220 -1.41 -25.89 20.29
N VAL A 221 -1.91 -24.87 19.60
CA VAL A 221 -2.94 -23.92 20.05
C VAL A 221 -4.15 -24.06 19.13
N CYS A 222 -5.36 -24.01 19.69
CA CYS A 222 -6.58 -24.00 18.90
C CYS A 222 -6.81 -22.58 18.34
N ILE A 223 -6.80 -22.48 17.01
CA ILE A 223 -7.08 -21.23 16.27
C ILE A 223 -8.59 -21.16 16.08
N ASP A 224 -9.29 -20.50 16.99
CA ASP A 224 -10.75 -20.39 16.98
C ASP A 224 -11.17 -18.97 16.52
N GLY A 225 -12.46 -18.67 16.50
CA GLY A 225 -12.94 -17.34 16.14
C GLY A 225 -14.43 -17.14 16.33
N GLU A 226 -14.86 -15.88 16.27
CA GLU A 226 -16.28 -15.54 16.21
C GLU A 226 -16.84 -15.85 14.82
N GLY A 227 -18.12 -16.21 14.75
CA GLY A 227 -18.83 -16.39 13.48
C GLY A 227 -19.10 -15.05 12.78
N THR A 228 -18.07 -14.48 12.15
CA THR A 228 -18.10 -13.11 11.58
C THR A 228 -18.92 -13.02 10.30
N GLU A 229 -19.01 -14.11 9.55
CA GLU A 229 -19.73 -14.11 8.26
C GLU A 229 -21.20 -14.51 8.44
N ASP A 230 -22.05 -14.11 7.49
CA ASP A 230 -23.45 -14.53 7.46
C ASP A 230 -23.65 -15.94 6.88
N ARG A 231 -22.61 -16.50 6.23
CA ARG A 231 -22.65 -17.86 5.67
C ARG A 231 -22.42 -18.89 6.78
N GLU A 232 -23.21 -19.96 6.74
CA GLU A 232 -23.11 -21.09 7.67
C GLU A 232 -22.49 -22.32 6.99
N VAL A 233 -21.87 -23.18 7.80
CA VAL A 233 -21.42 -24.50 7.37
C VAL A 233 -22.59 -25.47 7.22
N SER A 234 -22.39 -26.45 6.35
CA SER A 234 -23.40 -27.43 5.92
C SER A 234 -23.17 -28.81 6.53
N GLY A 235 -21.92 -29.29 6.56
CA GLY A 235 -21.59 -30.65 7.02
C GLY A 235 -21.36 -30.72 8.52
N TYR A 236 -20.39 -29.97 9.03
CA TYR A 236 -19.87 -30.13 10.39
C TYR A 236 -20.49 -29.14 11.38
N ARG A 237 -21.81 -29.22 11.56
CA ARG A 237 -22.60 -28.34 12.44
C ARG A 237 -22.60 -28.83 13.90
N ASP A 238 -22.80 -27.89 14.81
CA ASP A 238 -23.05 -28.13 16.24
C ASP A 238 -21.96 -28.97 16.95
N LEU A 239 -20.70 -28.80 16.53
CA LEU A 239 -19.57 -29.48 17.16
C LEU A 239 -19.40 -29.02 18.63
N PRO A 240 -19.17 -29.93 19.59
CA PRO A 240 -19.18 -29.61 21.02
C PRO A 240 -18.23 -28.49 21.45
N ARG A 241 -17.11 -28.32 20.73
CA ARG A 241 -16.08 -27.32 21.03
C ARG A 241 -16.13 -26.11 20.11
N VAL A 242 -17.08 -26.02 19.16
CA VAL A 242 -17.23 -24.88 18.25
C VAL A 242 -18.55 -24.16 18.56
N GLU A 243 -18.47 -22.92 19.04
CA GLU A 243 -19.63 -22.19 19.60
C GLU A 243 -20.59 -21.62 18.54
N THR A 244 -20.30 -21.82 17.25
CA THR A 244 -21.04 -21.22 16.12
C THR A 244 -21.07 -22.14 14.91
N ASN A 245 -22.13 -22.03 14.11
CA ASN A 245 -22.23 -22.67 12.78
C ASN A 245 -21.89 -21.70 11.63
N LYS A 246 -21.62 -20.43 11.93
CA LYS A 246 -21.16 -19.44 10.95
C LYS A 246 -19.67 -19.59 10.67
N VAL A 247 -19.24 -19.17 9.48
CA VAL A 247 -17.82 -19.13 9.09
C VAL A 247 -17.06 -18.13 9.97
N ARG A 248 -15.93 -18.58 10.52
CA ARG A 248 -15.06 -17.82 11.42
C ARG A 248 -13.94 -17.14 10.63
N GLY A 249 -14.22 -15.96 10.08
CA GLY A 249 -13.29 -15.28 9.15
C GLY A 249 -11.91 -14.97 9.76
N GLY A 250 -11.85 -14.58 11.04
CA GLY A 250 -10.57 -14.35 11.73
C GLY A 250 -9.69 -15.60 11.80
N MET A 251 -10.29 -16.77 12.03
CA MET A 251 -9.60 -18.06 12.01
C MET A 251 -9.08 -18.38 10.61
N CYS A 252 -9.92 -18.20 9.57
CA CYS A 252 -9.53 -18.47 8.19
C CYS A 252 -8.32 -17.64 7.76
N LEU A 253 -8.29 -16.36 8.13
CA LEU A 253 -7.18 -15.45 7.84
C LEU A 253 -5.89 -15.90 8.52
N VAL A 254 -5.93 -16.25 9.80
CA VAL A 254 -4.72 -16.66 10.56
C VAL A 254 -4.12 -17.96 10.03
N ILE A 255 -4.95 -18.91 9.58
CA ILE A 255 -4.45 -20.15 8.96
C ILE A 255 -3.87 -19.84 7.57
N ALA A 256 -4.65 -19.20 6.69
CA ALA A 256 -4.28 -18.99 5.29
C ALA A 256 -3.18 -17.94 5.11
N GLU A 257 -3.42 -16.70 5.54
CA GLU A 257 -2.50 -15.56 5.36
C GLU A 257 -1.42 -15.49 6.46
N GLY A 258 -1.60 -16.23 7.55
CA GLY A 258 -0.64 -16.32 8.63
C GLY A 258 0.24 -17.57 8.51
N LEU A 259 -0.27 -18.72 8.92
CA LEU A 259 0.54 -19.93 9.09
C LEU A 259 1.01 -20.57 7.79
N CYS A 260 0.17 -20.60 6.75
CA CYS A 260 0.53 -21.15 5.45
C CYS A 260 1.40 -20.16 4.65
N LEU A 261 0.86 -18.97 4.33
CA LEU A 261 1.56 -17.92 3.58
C LEU A 261 2.90 -17.51 4.25
N LYS A 262 2.98 -17.45 5.58
CA LYS A 262 4.22 -17.02 6.27
C LYS A 262 5.00 -18.17 6.92
N ALA A 263 4.86 -19.40 6.42
CA ALA A 263 5.55 -20.58 6.95
C ALA A 263 7.08 -20.41 7.00
N SER A 264 7.72 -20.03 5.89
CA SER A 264 9.18 -19.83 5.79
C SER A 264 9.71 -18.80 6.79
N LYS A 265 9.00 -17.68 6.94
CA LYS A 265 9.37 -16.62 7.89
C LYS A 265 9.12 -17.03 9.34
N LEU A 266 8.02 -17.76 9.61
CA LEU A 266 7.71 -18.27 10.93
C LEU A 266 8.75 -19.29 11.42
N LYS A 267 9.20 -20.19 10.53
CA LYS A 267 10.26 -21.18 10.81
C LYS A 267 11.53 -20.53 11.33
N LYS A 268 12.00 -19.45 10.69
CA LYS A 268 13.18 -18.69 11.15
C LYS A 268 13.05 -18.23 12.62
N TYR A 269 11.86 -17.84 13.06
CA TYR A 269 11.62 -17.46 14.46
C TYR A 269 11.55 -18.66 15.40
N VAL A 270 10.90 -19.75 14.98
CA VAL A 270 10.84 -21.00 15.74
C VAL A 270 12.25 -21.52 16.05
N GLU A 271 13.12 -21.55 15.03
CA GLU A 271 14.52 -21.96 15.16
C GLU A 271 15.31 -21.01 16.06
N LYS A 272 15.19 -19.70 15.84
CA LYS A 272 15.88 -18.66 16.64
C LYS A 272 15.50 -18.71 18.13
N LEU A 273 14.26 -19.10 18.45
CA LEU A 273 13.75 -19.25 19.81
C LEU A 273 13.95 -20.65 20.39
N GLY A 274 14.35 -21.63 19.58
CA GLY A 274 14.52 -23.02 20.00
C GLY A 274 13.21 -23.68 20.45
N ILE A 275 12.09 -23.39 19.78
CA ILE A 275 10.77 -23.96 20.12
C ILE A 275 10.56 -25.24 19.31
N ASP A 276 10.39 -26.37 19.98
CA ASP A 276 10.09 -27.69 19.37
C ASP A 276 8.60 -27.86 19.03
N GLY A 277 8.25 -28.83 18.19
CA GLY A 277 6.85 -29.18 17.88
C GLY A 277 6.22 -28.38 16.73
N TRP A 278 7.04 -27.66 15.97
CA TRP A 278 6.68 -26.86 14.79
C TRP A 278 7.32 -27.40 13.49
N GLU A 279 7.82 -28.63 13.51
CA GLU A 279 8.47 -29.30 12.37
C GLU A 279 7.50 -29.53 11.19
N PHE A 280 6.19 -29.37 11.42
CA PHE A 280 5.20 -29.41 10.35
C PHE A 280 5.33 -28.23 9.37
N LEU A 281 5.99 -27.13 9.76
CA LEU A 281 6.27 -26.01 8.84
C LEU A 281 7.18 -26.45 7.69
N ASP A 282 8.11 -27.37 7.94
CA ASP A 282 8.99 -27.92 6.90
C ASP A 282 8.17 -28.58 5.78
N LYS A 283 7.16 -29.35 6.17
CA LYS A 283 6.26 -30.01 5.22
C LYS A 283 5.38 -29.04 4.46
N ILE A 284 4.96 -27.93 5.08
CA ILE A 284 4.21 -26.88 4.36
C ILE A 284 5.11 -26.27 3.28
N ILE A 285 6.34 -25.91 3.65
CA ILE A 285 7.33 -25.33 2.73
C ILE A 285 7.67 -26.31 1.60
N GLU A 286 7.79 -27.61 1.91
CA GLU A 286 7.99 -28.66 0.89
C GLU A 286 6.77 -28.80 -0.04
N ILE A 287 5.54 -28.75 0.48
CA ILE A 287 4.33 -28.80 -0.36
C ILE A 287 4.28 -27.60 -1.29
N GLN A 288 4.59 -26.40 -0.77
CA GLN A 288 4.63 -25.15 -1.54
C GLN A 288 5.66 -25.23 -2.67
N SER A 289 6.89 -25.69 -2.38
CA SER A 289 7.93 -25.83 -3.40
C SER A 289 7.60 -26.89 -4.46
N HIS A 290 6.93 -27.99 -4.08
CA HIS A 290 6.53 -29.03 -5.03
C HIS A 290 5.31 -28.65 -5.87
N GLN A 291 4.47 -27.73 -5.39
CA GLN A 291 3.37 -27.15 -6.17
C GLN A 291 3.92 -26.22 -7.24
N GLU A 292 4.94 -25.43 -6.91
CA GLU A 292 5.69 -24.61 -7.88
C GLU A 292 6.37 -25.47 -8.96
N GLU A 293 6.85 -26.67 -8.63
CA GLU A 293 7.48 -27.59 -9.62
C GLU A 293 6.50 -28.45 -10.44
N ARG A 294 5.26 -28.70 -9.96
CA ARG A 294 4.29 -29.61 -10.61
C ARG A 294 3.20 -28.91 -11.42
N GLU A 295 3.05 -27.61 -11.25
CA GLU A 295 2.16 -26.81 -12.09
C GLU A 295 2.91 -26.47 -13.40
N GLU A 296 2.50 -27.08 -14.53
CA GLU A 296 2.51 -26.30 -15.78
C GLU A 296 1.78 -24.99 -15.46
N PRO A 297 2.33 -23.81 -15.79
CA PRO A 297 1.99 -22.57 -15.09
C PRO A 297 0.52 -22.19 -15.30
N ASP A 298 -0.33 -22.59 -14.36
CA ASP A 298 -1.70 -22.14 -14.15
C ASP A 298 -1.71 -21.34 -12.85
N GLU A 299 -1.09 -20.17 -12.97
CA GLU A 299 -1.29 -18.97 -12.19
C GLU A 299 -2.47 -19.03 -11.17
N ASN A 300 -2.15 -19.12 -9.87
CA ASN A 300 -2.85 -18.45 -8.76
C ASN A 300 -2.21 -18.84 -7.43
N ASN A 301 -0.97 -18.42 -7.23
CA ASN A 301 -0.42 -18.18 -5.89
C ASN A 301 0.76 -17.20 -6.06
N GLU A 302 0.70 -16.06 -5.40
CA GLU A 302 1.89 -15.22 -5.21
C GLU A 302 2.60 -15.75 -3.97
N GLU A 303 3.83 -16.26 -4.10
CA GLU A 303 4.87 -16.06 -3.10
C GLU A 303 6.29 -16.33 -3.63
N GLU A 304 7.25 -15.58 -3.07
CA GLU A 304 8.71 -15.60 -3.28
C GLU A 304 9.24 -15.52 -4.73
N TYR A 305 9.63 -14.31 -5.13
CA TYR A 305 10.52 -14.10 -6.27
C TYR A 305 11.93 -14.55 -5.88
N GLU A 306 12.30 -15.78 -6.26
CA GLU A 306 13.69 -16.04 -6.63
C GLU A 306 13.93 -15.54 -8.07
N GLU A 307 15.15 -15.09 -8.28
CA GLU A 307 15.70 -14.37 -9.43
C GLU A 307 15.31 -15.02 -10.78
N GLU A 308 14.56 -14.29 -11.61
CA GLU A 308 14.49 -14.61 -13.03
C GLU A 308 15.21 -13.52 -13.82
N GLU A 309 16.30 -13.95 -14.48
CA GLU A 309 16.97 -13.20 -15.52
C GLU A 309 15.93 -12.59 -16.46
N VAL A 310 16.07 -11.28 -16.68
CA VAL A 310 15.36 -10.60 -17.76
C VAL A 310 15.61 -11.40 -19.05
N VAL A 311 14.52 -11.81 -19.69
CA VAL A 311 14.37 -12.52 -20.97
C VAL A 311 13.99 -14.01 -20.82
N GLY A 312 12.69 -14.28 -20.98
CA GLY A 312 12.18 -15.64 -21.21
C GLY A 312 10.79 -15.68 -21.84
N ASN A 313 9.77 -15.11 -21.20
CA ASN A 313 8.40 -15.23 -21.72
C ASN A 313 7.51 -14.02 -21.37
N ILE A 314 7.41 -13.06 -22.29
CA ILE A 314 6.55 -11.87 -22.18
C ILE A 314 5.08 -12.26 -21.98
N GLU A 315 4.64 -13.39 -22.56
CA GLU A 315 3.25 -13.86 -22.48
C GLU A 315 2.83 -14.24 -21.04
N GLU A 316 3.74 -14.78 -20.23
CA GLU A 316 3.44 -15.20 -18.85
C GLU A 316 3.49 -14.02 -17.85
N LEU A 317 4.39 -13.05 -18.10
CA LEU A 317 4.39 -11.78 -17.40
C LEU A 317 3.12 -10.98 -17.72
N GLU A 318 2.67 -10.97 -18.98
CA GLU A 318 1.42 -10.33 -19.39
C GLU A 318 0.19 -10.99 -18.76
N SER A 319 0.10 -12.32 -18.72
CA SER A 319 -1.05 -13.01 -18.11
C SER A 319 -1.18 -12.69 -16.62
N LYS A 320 -0.07 -12.73 -15.86
CA LYS A 320 -0.04 -12.40 -14.43
C LYS A 320 -0.35 -10.92 -14.18
N TYR A 321 0.18 -10.05 -15.04
CA TYR A 321 0.00 -8.60 -14.95
C TYR A 321 -1.43 -8.13 -15.26
N LEU A 322 -2.05 -8.75 -16.27
CA LEU A 322 -3.39 -8.41 -16.77
C LEU A 322 -4.53 -9.09 -16.00
N ARG A 323 -4.21 -10.03 -15.09
CA ARG A 323 -5.20 -10.61 -14.17
C ARG A 323 -5.92 -9.57 -13.33
N ASP A 324 -7.21 -9.79 -13.14
CA ASP A 324 -8.13 -8.94 -12.39
C ASP A 324 -8.21 -7.49 -12.88
N ILE A 325 -8.07 -7.25 -14.19
CA ILE A 325 -8.45 -5.95 -14.76
C ILE A 325 -9.95 -5.78 -14.64
N VAL A 326 -10.34 -4.82 -13.80
CA VAL A 326 -11.73 -4.39 -13.67
C VAL A 326 -12.03 -3.39 -14.78
N ALA A 327 -13.23 -3.48 -15.37
CA ALA A 327 -13.70 -2.49 -16.35
C ALA A 327 -13.51 -1.04 -15.84
N GLY A 328 -12.98 -0.18 -16.71
CA GLY A 328 -12.66 1.22 -16.40
C GLY A 328 -11.28 1.45 -15.77
N ARG A 329 -10.42 0.41 -15.67
CA ARG A 329 -9.01 0.54 -15.29
C ARG A 329 -8.12 0.30 -16.51
N PRO A 330 -7.58 1.36 -17.14
CA PRO A 330 -6.72 1.19 -18.31
C PRO A 330 -5.38 0.53 -17.95
N VAL A 331 -4.83 -0.16 -18.95
CA VAL A 331 -3.43 -0.56 -18.99
C VAL A 331 -2.69 0.55 -19.75
N PHE A 332 -1.68 1.13 -19.12
CA PHE A 332 -0.89 2.20 -19.73
C PHE A 332 0.28 1.64 -20.52
N ALA A 333 0.95 0.62 -19.98
CA ALA A 333 2.03 -0.10 -20.65
C ALA A 333 2.03 -1.58 -20.25
N HIS A 334 2.31 -2.44 -21.22
CA HIS A 334 2.61 -3.85 -21.01
C HIS A 334 4.02 -4.04 -20.44
N PRO A 335 4.28 -5.15 -19.72
CA PRO A 335 5.60 -5.48 -19.17
C PRO A 335 6.72 -5.37 -20.21
N GLY A 336 7.81 -4.67 -19.88
CA GLY A 336 8.97 -4.49 -20.77
C GLY A 336 8.71 -3.87 -22.15
N PHE A 337 7.50 -3.39 -22.44
CA PHE A 337 7.10 -3.02 -23.81
C PHE A 337 7.74 -1.71 -24.28
N LYS A 338 8.23 -1.69 -25.52
CA LYS A 338 8.76 -0.48 -26.18
C LYS A 338 7.71 0.64 -26.19
N GLY A 339 8.08 1.79 -25.64
CA GLY A 339 7.18 2.95 -25.47
C GLY A 339 6.43 2.97 -24.12
N GLY A 340 6.63 1.98 -23.26
CA GLY A 340 6.23 2.05 -21.85
C GLY A 340 7.02 3.11 -21.07
N PHE A 341 6.83 3.17 -19.75
CA PHE A 341 7.56 4.13 -18.94
C PHE A 341 9.06 3.80 -18.89
N ARG A 342 9.94 4.77 -19.12
CA ARG A 342 11.39 4.57 -18.96
C ARG A 342 11.78 4.59 -17.48
N LEU A 343 12.45 3.54 -17.02
CA LEU A 343 12.96 3.48 -15.64
C LEU A 343 14.04 4.55 -15.44
N ARG A 344 13.82 5.51 -14.54
CA ARG A 344 14.85 6.43 -14.04
C ARG A 344 14.94 6.29 -12.53
N TYR A 345 16.14 6.06 -12.01
CA TYR A 345 16.33 6.05 -10.57
C TYR A 345 16.29 7.46 -10.01
N GLY A 346 15.54 7.64 -8.93
CA GLY A 346 15.56 8.88 -8.19
C GLY A 346 14.37 9.04 -7.27
N ARG A 347 14.39 10.11 -6.48
CA ARG A 347 13.34 10.41 -5.52
C ARG A 347 12.93 11.87 -5.63
N ALA A 348 11.76 12.11 -6.21
CA ALA A 348 11.15 13.43 -6.20
C ALA A 348 10.76 13.83 -4.76
N ARG A 349 10.63 15.14 -4.51
CA ARG A 349 10.14 15.67 -3.22
C ARG A 349 8.74 15.14 -2.86
N THR A 350 7.94 14.87 -3.88
CA THR A 350 6.57 14.35 -3.82
C THR A 350 6.51 12.81 -3.78
N GLY A 351 7.62 12.12 -4.10
CA GLY A 351 7.73 10.65 -4.11
C GLY A 351 8.63 10.08 -2.99
N GLY A 352 9.02 8.80 -3.11
CA GLY A 352 9.66 8.02 -2.03
C GLY A 352 8.64 7.16 -1.29
N ILE A 353 9.05 6.48 -0.20
CA ILE A 353 8.25 5.52 0.60
C ILE A 353 7.61 4.38 -0.20
N ALA A 354 6.63 4.69 -1.05
CA ALA A 354 5.97 3.79 -1.99
C ALA A 354 5.40 4.55 -3.21
N GLY A 355 5.82 5.80 -3.40
CA GLY A 355 5.33 6.72 -4.41
C GLY A 355 6.38 6.95 -5.48
N THR A 356 6.03 6.65 -6.72
CA THR A 356 6.82 6.98 -7.92
C THR A 356 6.37 8.33 -8.48
N ALA A 357 7.21 8.92 -9.32
CA ALA A 357 6.87 10.15 -9.99
C ALA A 357 6.87 10.01 -11.50
N ILE A 358 5.90 10.63 -12.16
CA ILE A 358 5.80 10.70 -13.62
C ILE A 358 5.61 12.15 -14.06
N HIS A 359 5.91 12.43 -15.32
CA HIS A 359 5.71 13.77 -15.86
C HIS A 359 4.20 14.11 -15.94
N PRO A 360 3.75 15.29 -15.46
CA PRO A 360 2.34 15.66 -15.51
C PRO A 360 1.75 15.73 -16.92
N ALA A 361 2.54 16.01 -17.96
CA ALA A 361 2.06 15.94 -19.34
C ALA A 361 1.55 14.52 -19.70
N THR A 362 2.22 13.48 -19.21
CA THR A 362 1.78 12.08 -19.38
C THR A 362 0.42 11.85 -18.71
N MET A 363 0.19 12.41 -17.52
CA MET A 363 -1.10 12.31 -16.82
C MET A 363 -2.25 12.89 -17.66
N TYR A 364 -2.04 14.04 -18.30
CA TYR A 364 -3.04 14.69 -19.16
C TYR A 364 -3.26 13.94 -20.47
N ILE A 365 -2.18 13.50 -21.12
CA ILE A 365 -2.23 12.75 -22.38
C ILE A 365 -2.94 11.41 -22.22
N LEU A 366 -2.82 10.78 -21.05
CA LEU A 366 -3.56 9.58 -20.68
C LEU A 366 -4.97 9.90 -20.13
N GLU A 367 -5.61 10.93 -20.67
CA GLU A 367 -6.98 11.37 -20.36
C GLU A 367 -7.29 11.53 -18.86
N GLU A 368 -6.31 11.96 -18.07
CA GLU A 368 -6.44 12.18 -16.63
C GLU A 368 -6.84 10.92 -15.82
N PHE A 369 -6.65 9.71 -16.38
CA PHE A 369 -6.80 8.46 -15.63
C PHE A 369 -5.76 8.34 -14.51
N ILE A 370 -4.55 8.83 -14.75
CA ILE A 370 -3.53 8.98 -13.72
C ILE A 370 -3.68 10.38 -13.12
N ALA A 371 -4.12 10.43 -11.86
CA ALA A 371 -4.23 11.63 -11.06
C ALA A 371 -3.25 11.57 -9.88
N ILE A 372 -3.14 12.67 -9.13
CA ILE A 372 -2.22 12.77 -8.00
C ILE A 372 -2.75 11.91 -6.84
N GLY A 373 -2.13 10.76 -6.63
CA GLY A 373 -2.62 9.79 -5.64
C GLY A 373 -3.35 8.59 -6.26
N THR A 374 -3.48 8.52 -7.59
CA THR A 374 -3.90 7.29 -8.26
C THR A 374 -2.87 6.20 -7.96
N GLN A 375 -3.34 5.08 -7.43
CA GLN A 375 -2.52 3.90 -7.28
C GLN A 375 -2.31 3.27 -8.67
N LEU A 376 -1.05 3.05 -9.04
CA LEU A 376 -0.66 2.28 -10.21
C LEU A 376 -0.22 0.89 -9.74
N LYS A 377 -0.57 -0.14 -10.50
CA LYS A 377 0.11 -1.44 -10.40
C LYS A 377 1.25 -1.41 -11.41
N ILE A 378 2.47 -1.61 -10.95
CA ILE A 378 3.67 -1.60 -11.77
C ILE A 378 4.26 -3.00 -11.83
N GLU A 379 5.06 -3.24 -12.87
CA GLU A 379 5.74 -4.50 -13.10
C GLU A 379 6.79 -4.80 -12.02
N PHE A 380 7.63 -3.82 -11.71
CA PHE A 380 8.68 -3.87 -10.68
C PHE A 380 8.93 -2.44 -10.13
N PRO A 381 9.64 -2.28 -9.00
CA PRO A 381 10.16 -3.31 -8.09
C PRO A 381 9.12 -3.84 -7.08
N GLY A 382 7.93 -3.25 -7.02
CA GLY A 382 6.87 -3.66 -6.10
C GLY A 382 5.50 -3.69 -6.77
N LYS A 383 4.52 -4.35 -6.13
CA LYS A 383 3.20 -4.64 -6.73
C LYS A 383 2.38 -3.40 -7.08
N ALA A 384 2.59 -2.31 -6.35
CA ALA A 384 1.84 -1.10 -6.52
C ALA A 384 2.63 0.11 -6.05
N THR A 385 2.33 1.25 -6.66
CA THR A 385 2.86 2.55 -6.28
C THR A 385 1.76 3.60 -6.33
N VAL A 386 2.04 4.76 -5.75
CA VAL A 386 1.19 5.95 -5.86
C VAL A 386 1.81 6.91 -6.86
N ALA A 387 1.06 7.28 -7.89
CA ALA A 387 1.52 8.25 -8.88
C ALA A 387 1.60 9.66 -8.28
N THR A 388 2.76 10.29 -8.45
CA THR A 388 3.01 11.68 -8.04
C THR A 388 3.64 12.48 -9.19
N PRO A 389 3.54 13.82 -9.20
CA PRO A 389 4.07 14.62 -10.30
C PRO A 389 5.57 14.92 -10.11
N CYS A 390 6.34 14.87 -11.20
CA CYS A 390 7.69 15.44 -11.30
C CYS A 390 7.86 16.13 -12.66
N THR A 391 8.13 17.43 -12.68
CA THR A 391 8.23 18.24 -13.91
C THR A 391 9.63 18.31 -14.49
N SER A 392 10.65 17.80 -13.79
CA SER A 392 12.05 17.87 -14.23
C SER A 392 12.50 16.63 -15.01
N ILE A 393 11.65 15.60 -15.09
CA ILE A 393 11.90 14.38 -15.85
C ILE A 393 11.26 14.50 -17.23
N GLU A 394 11.71 13.68 -18.18
CA GLU A 394 11.21 13.76 -19.55
C GLU A 394 9.74 13.30 -19.66
N GLY A 395 8.94 14.12 -20.35
CA GLY A 395 7.55 13.80 -20.69
C GLY A 395 7.40 12.81 -21.85
N PRO A 396 6.16 12.55 -22.28
CA PRO A 396 5.86 11.57 -23.31
C PRO A 396 6.22 12.09 -24.70
N ILE A 397 6.43 11.17 -25.65
CA ILE A 397 6.59 11.48 -27.07
C ILE A 397 5.32 11.04 -27.80
N VAL A 398 4.72 11.96 -28.56
CA VAL A 398 3.46 11.73 -29.27
C VAL A 398 3.60 12.06 -30.76
N LEU A 399 2.96 11.24 -31.57
CA LEU A 399 2.72 11.49 -32.99
C LEU A 399 1.40 12.25 -33.13
N LEU A 400 1.45 13.41 -33.77
CA LEU A 400 0.29 14.24 -34.06
C LEU A 400 -0.36 13.86 -35.40
N LYS A 401 -1.63 14.22 -35.57
CA LYS A 401 -2.41 13.96 -36.79
C LYS A 401 -1.88 14.66 -38.04
N ASP A 402 -1.04 15.69 -37.88
CA ASP A 402 -0.34 16.34 -38.99
C ASP A 402 0.98 15.64 -39.37
N GLY A 403 1.30 14.52 -38.72
CA GLY A 403 2.51 13.74 -38.92
C GLY A 403 3.69 14.19 -38.06
N SER A 404 3.59 15.25 -37.26
CA SER A 404 4.69 15.70 -36.41
C SER A 404 4.90 14.78 -35.21
N LEU A 405 6.15 14.51 -34.86
CA LEU A 405 6.55 13.78 -33.65
C LEU A 405 7.14 14.76 -32.64
N VAL A 406 6.47 14.93 -31.50
CA VAL A 406 6.82 15.93 -30.49
C VAL A 406 7.00 15.30 -29.11
N GLN A 407 7.96 15.80 -28.34
CA GLN A 407 8.10 15.50 -26.92
C GLN A 407 7.35 16.57 -26.13
N VAL A 408 6.41 16.15 -25.28
CA VAL A 408 5.54 17.08 -24.56
C VAL A 408 6.09 17.30 -23.15
N GLU A 409 6.77 18.43 -22.96
CA GLU A 409 7.43 18.79 -21.70
C GLU A 409 6.60 19.77 -20.86
N ASP A 410 5.47 20.25 -21.38
CA ASP A 410 4.60 21.23 -20.72
C ASP A 410 3.16 20.74 -20.52
N VAL A 411 2.56 21.12 -19.39
CA VAL A 411 1.20 20.71 -19.02
C VAL A 411 0.14 21.42 -19.87
N GLU A 412 0.35 22.68 -20.18
CA GLU A 412 -0.58 23.50 -20.92
C GLU A 412 -0.60 23.05 -22.38
N GLU A 413 0.56 22.72 -22.96
CA GLU A 413 0.68 22.03 -24.24
C GLU A 413 -0.08 20.70 -24.25
N ALA A 414 0.18 19.82 -23.27
CA ALA A 414 -0.51 18.52 -23.16
C ALA A 414 -2.05 18.67 -23.16
N ARG A 415 -2.57 19.62 -22.37
CA ARG A 415 -4.01 19.93 -22.33
C ARG A 415 -4.54 20.40 -23.68
N ILE A 416 -3.79 21.23 -24.40
CA ILE A 416 -4.20 21.73 -25.73
C ILE A 416 -4.27 20.57 -26.72
N LEU A 417 -3.25 19.71 -26.76
CA LEU A 417 -3.18 18.57 -27.67
C LEU A 417 -4.35 17.59 -27.45
N VAL A 418 -4.66 17.27 -26.18
CA VAL A 418 -5.78 16.40 -25.82
C VAL A 418 -7.12 17.06 -26.13
N LYS A 419 -7.33 18.32 -25.71
CA LYS A 419 -8.60 19.03 -25.92
C LYS A 419 -8.93 19.25 -27.39
N LYS A 420 -7.93 19.44 -28.24
CA LYS A 420 -8.08 19.61 -29.69
C LYS A 420 -8.05 18.28 -30.46
N ASP A 421 -7.90 17.15 -29.77
CA ASP A 421 -7.83 15.82 -30.40
C ASP A 421 -6.75 15.78 -31.49
N MET A 422 -5.54 16.26 -31.16
CA MET A 422 -4.42 16.35 -32.10
C MET A 422 -3.49 15.13 -32.07
N ILE A 423 -3.58 14.30 -31.04
CA ILE A 423 -2.70 13.14 -30.84
C ILE A 423 -3.25 11.98 -31.69
N GLU A 424 -2.43 11.47 -32.60
CA GLU A 424 -2.72 10.25 -33.37
C GLU A 424 -2.26 9.01 -32.62
N LYS A 425 -1.05 9.05 -32.05
CA LYS A 425 -0.46 7.92 -31.33
C LYS A 425 0.50 8.38 -30.24
N ILE A 426 0.44 7.73 -29.07
CA ILE A 426 1.48 7.87 -28.04
C ILE A 426 2.59 6.88 -28.39
N ILE A 427 3.80 7.39 -28.61
CA ILE A 427 4.96 6.59 -29.00
C ILE A 427 5.75 6.15 -27.77
N ASP A 428 5.77 7.01 -26.76
CA ASP A 428 6.47 6.76 -25.50
C ASP A 428 5.80 7.53 -24.35
N LEU A 429 5.70 6.90 -23.17
CA LEU A 429 5.03 7.45 -21.99
C LEU A 429 5.87 8.44 -21.18
N GLY A 430 7.15 8.60 -21.52
CA GLY A 430 8.11 9.38 -20.74
C GLY A 430 8.76 8.56 -19.63
N GLU A 431 9.39 9.26 -18.70
CA GLU A 431 10.09 8.64 -17.58
C GLU A 431 9.18 8.35 -16.39
N ILE A 432 9.47 7.26 -15.68
CA ILE A 432 9.00 7.00 -14.33
C ILE A 432 10.18 7.01 -13.36
N LEU A 433 10.11 7.91 -12.39
CA LEU A 433 11.11 8.07 -11.36
C LEU A 433 10.82 7.11 -10.20
N ILE A 434 11.66 6.08 -10.04
CA ILE A 434 11.54 5.07 -8.99
C ILE A 434 12.67 5.23 -7.96
N PRO A 435 12.36 5.40 -6.67
CA PRO A 435 13.38 5.48 -5.62
C PRO A 435 14.13 4.15 -5.48
N PHE A 436 15.45 4.23 -5.27
CA PHE A 436 16.27 3.06 -4.90
C PHE A 436 15.71 2.30 -3.68
N GLY A 437 15.14 3.02 -2.72
CA GLY A 437 14.54 2.42 -1.52
C GLY A 437 13.41 1.43 -1.83
N GLU A 438 12.69 1.58 -2.95
CA GLU A 438 11.66 0.63 -3.37
C GLU A 438 12.28 -0.71 -3.79
N PHE A 439 13.41 -0.69 -4.50
CA PHE A 439 14.14 -1.91 -4.87
C PHE A 439 14.70 -2.60 -3.62
N LEU A 440 15.28 -1.83 -2.71
CA LEU A 440 15.82 -2.36 -1.46
C LEU A 440 14.73 -2.98 -0.56
N GLU A 441 13.58 -2.32 -0.41
CA GLU A 441 12.48 -2.81 0.43
C GLU A 441 11.85 -4.08 -0.14
N ASN A 442 11.67 -4.14 -1.46
CA ASN A 442 11.09 -5.31 -2.13
C ASN A 442 12.13 -6.39 -2.46
N ASN A 443 13.40 -6.19 -2.10
CA ASN A 443 14.52 -7.09 -2.41
C ASN A 443 14.60 -7.44 -3.91
N HIS A 444 14.36 -6.44 -4.77
CA HIS A 444 14.43 -6.61 -6.22
C HIS A 444 15.82 -6.19 -6.73
N GLU A 445 16.37 -6.96 -7.66
CA GLU A 445 17.64 -6.60 -8.30
C GLU A 445 17.55 -5.25 -9.03
N LEU A 446 18.66 -4.51 -9.02
CA LEU A 446 18.71 -3.26 -9.76
C LEU A 446 18.78 -3.55 -11.26
N LEU A 447 17.79 -3.03 -11.99
CA LEU A 447 17.77 -3.06 -13.45
C LEU A 447 18.55 -1.89 -14.03
N PRO A 448 19.05 -1.98 -15.28
CA PRO A 448 19.67 -0.84 -15.95
C PRO A 448 18.74 0.38 -15.99
N GLY A 449 19.17 1.50 -15.43
CA GLY A 449 18.41 2.76 -15.47
C GLY A 449 18.63 3.51 -16.79
N ALA A 450 17.67 4.36 -17.16
CA ALA A 450 17.85 5.35 -18.23
C ALA A 450 19.09 6.21 -17.95
N TYR A 451 19.91 6.43 -18.98
CA TYR A 451 21.09 7.28 -18.87
C TYR A 451 20.65 8.75 -18.78
N CYS A 452 20.67 9.30 -17.57
CA CYS A 452 20.13 10.61 -17.22
C CYS A 452 21.23 11.64 -16.95
N VAL A 453 20.84 12.92 -16.88
CA VAL A 453 21.78 14.03 -16.68
C VAL A 453 22.49 13.95 -15.32
N GLU A 454 21.83 13.44 -14.28
CA GLU A 454 22.45 13.28 -12.97
C GLU A 454 23.52 12.20 -12.94
N TRP A 455 23.42 11.18 -13.80
CA TRP A 455 24.47 10.19 -13.99
C TRP A 455 25.59 10.79 -14.84
N TRP A 456 25.25 11.34 -16.01
CA TRP A 456 26.22 11.92 -16.94
C TRP A 456 27.13 12.95 -16.26
N ILE A 457 26.59 13.84 -15.42
CA ILE A 457 27.39 14.85 -14.74
C ILE A 457 28.42 14.25 -13.76
N GLN A 458 28.15 13.07 -13.19
CA GLN A 458 29.15 12.37 -12.36
C GLN A 458 30.28 11.80 -13.20
N GLU A 459 29.98 11.24 -14.38
CA GLU A 459 31.00 10.74 -15.31
C GLU A 459 31.85 11.90 -15.85
N VAL A 460 31.23 13.04 -16.16
CA VAL A 460 31.97 14.26 -16.55
C VAL A 460 32.91 14.70 -15.43
N LYS A 461 32.46 14.75 -14.18
CA LYS A 461 33.31 15.12 -13.03
C LYS A 461 34.45 14.15 -12.80
N GLU A 462 34.24 12.86 -13.02
CA GLU A 462 35.29 11.85 -12.89
C GLU A 462 36.40 12.06 -13.94
N ILE A 463 36.03 12.46 -15.16
CA ILE A 463 36.95 12.63 -16.29
C ILE A 463 37.61 14.03 -16.30
N VAL A 464 36.81 15.09 -16.11
CA VAL A 464 37.21 16.49 -16.26
C VAL A 464 37.64 17.11 -14.92
N GLY A 465 37.14 16.59 -13.80
CA GLY A 465 37.38 17.12 -12.46
C GLY A 465 36.34 18.15 -12.02
N ASP A 466 36.79 19.29 -11.51
CA ASP A 466 35.91 20.35 -11.01
C ASP A 466 35.32 21.14 -12.19
N ILE A 467 34.00 21.20 -12.26
CA ILE A 467 33.23 21.81 -13.35
C ILE A 467 32.11 22.67 -12.79
N ASP A 468 31.65 23.65 -13.58
CA ASP A 468 30.38 24.33 -13.30
C ASP A 468 29.21 23.43 -13.74
N GLU A 469 28.53 22.80 -12.79
CA GLU A 469 27.43 21.88 -13.10
C GLU A 469 26.31 22.54 -13.90
N ASP A 470 25.98 23.80 -13.60
CA ASP A 470 24.88 24.49 -14.27
C ASP A 470 25.22 24.74 -15.75
N GLU A 471 26.49 25.02 -16.06
CA GLU A 471 26.93 25.19 -17.45
C GLU A 471 26.83 23.87 -18.24
N TRP A 472 27.26 22.76 -17.63
CA TRP A 472 27.31 21.45 -18.31
C TRP A 472 25.94 20.78 -18.42
N ILE A 473 25.04 21.01 -17.46
CA ILE A 473 23.67 20.47 -17.48
C ILE A 473 22.79 21.17 -18.53
N ASN A 474 23.02 22.47 -18.76
CA ASN A 474 22.17 23.29 -19.63
C ASN A 474 22.69 23.43 -21.07
N ILE A 475 23.34 22.38 -21.59
CA ILE A 475 23.77 22.35 -23.00
C ILE A 475 22.55 22.15 -23.90
N ASP A 476 22.25 23.15 -24.73
CA ASP A 476 21.11 23.13 -25.67
C ASP A 476 21.53 22.97 -27.15
N ASP A 477 22.80 23.19 -27.47
CA ASP A 477 23.34 23.03 -28.82
C ASP A 477 23.99 21.65 -29.01
N PRO A 478 23.50 20.81 -29.94
CA PRO A 478 24.13 19.52 -30.19
C PRO A 478 25.58 19.64 -30.67
N PHE A 479 25.98 20.71 -31.36
CA PHE A 479 27.37 20.87 -31.80
C PHE A 479 28.32 21.05 -30.61
N ASP A 480 27.93 21.86 -29.62
CA ASP A 480 28.68 22.00 -28.36
C ASP A 480 28.73 20.67 -27.58
N ALA A 481 27.62 19.93 -27.53
CA ALA A 481 27.59 18.63 -26.85
C ALA A 481 28.58 17.61 -27.46
N PHE A 482 28.65 17.55 -28.80
CA PHE A 482 29.62 16.70 -29.49
C PHE A 482 31.05 17.20 -29.33
N TYR A 483 31.27 18.51 -29.43
CA TYR A 483 32.60 19.10 -29.19
C TYR A 483 33.13 18.73 -27.81
N ARG A 484 32.31 18.87 -26.76
CA ARG A 484 32.70 18.49 -25.39
C ARG A 484 32.95 16.99 -25.26
N ALA A 485 32.10 16.15 -25.85
CA ALA A 485 32.29 14.70 -25.83
C ALA A 485 33.60 14.28 -26.50
N GLU A 486 33.99 14.92 -27.61
CA GLU A 486 35.24 14.66 -28.32
C GLU A 486 36.47 15.21 -27.59
N GLU A 487 36.42 16.47 -27.14
CA GLU A 487 37.55 17.16 -26.50
C GLU A 487 37.90 16.53 -25.15
N TYR A 488 36.87 16.19 -24.35
CA TYR A 488 37.06 15.69 -22.99
C TYR A 488 36.93 14.16 -22.89
N GLY A 489 36.48 13.47 -23.94
CA GLY A 489 36.29 12.02 -23.91
C GLY A 489 35.14 11.56 -23.01
N VAL A 490 34.16 12.43 -22.76
CA VAL A 490 32.95 12.10 -21.98
C VAL A 490 31.86 11.52 -22.90
N PRO A 491 30.92 10.71 -22.39
CA PRO A 491 29.78 10.27 -23.19
C PRO A 491 28.92 11.44 -23.67
N LEU A 492 28.14 11.22 -24.73
CA LEU A 492 27.24 12.26 -25.24
C LEU A 492 26.16 12.63 -24.22
N HIS A 493 25.91 13.93 -24.07
CA HIS A 493 24.93 14.45 -23.13
C HIS A 493 23.51 13.85 -23.36
N PRO A 494 22.82 13.36 -22.31
CA PRO A 494 21.53 12.62 -22.40
C PRO A 494 20.41 13.30 -23.20
N ARG A 495 20.38 14.63 -23.19
CA ARG A 495 19.41 15.44 -23.95
C ARG A 495 19.45 15.17 -25.46
N PHE A 496 20.59 14.72 -25.99
CA PHE A 496 20.80 14.50 -27.43
C PHE A 496 20.80 13.02 -27.82
N LEU A 497 20.54 12.12 -26.87
CA LEU A 497 20.43 10.69 -27.14
C LEU A 497 19.07 10.36 -27.79
N LEU A 498 19.12 9.46 -28.77
CA LEU A 498 17.97 8.80 -29.40
C LEU A 498 17.81 7.39 -28.83
N PHE A 499 16.68 6.74 -29.11
CA PHE A 499 16.42 5.35 -28.68
C PHE A 499 17.12 4.32 -29.59
N TRP A 500 18.44 4.44 -29.74
CA TRP A 500 19.23 3.55 -30.59
C TRP A 500 19.13 2.07 -30.19
N GLY A 501 18.87 1.78 -28.91
CA GLY A 501 18.66 0.41 -28.42
C GLY A 501 17.34 -0.21 -28.89
N ASP A 502 16.42 0.59 -29.43
CA ASP A 502 15.11 0.14 -29.86
C ASP A 502 15.06 -0.19 -31.37
N ILE A 503 16.17 -0.04 -32.10
CA ILE A 503 16.28 -0.37 -33.54
C ILE A 503 17.47 -1.29 -33.82
N SER A 504 17.50 -1.90 -35.00
CA SER A 504 18.60 -2.78 -35.42
C SER A 504 19.74 -2.01 -36.11
N ALA A 505 20.94 -2.58 -36.14
CA ALA A 505 22.05 -2.04 -36.94
C ALA A 505 21.72 -1.96 -38.45
N ASP A 506 20.87 -2.85 -38.97
CA ASP A 506 20.39 -2.80 -40.35
C ASP A 506 19.50 -1.56 -40.59
N ASP A 507 18.66 -1.17 -39.62
CA ASP A 507 17.87 0.05 -39.69
C ASP A 507 18.76 1.30 -39.65
N VAL A 508 19.86 1.27 -38.88
CA VAL A 508 20.88 2.34 -38.86
C VAL A 508 21.54 2.48 -40.23
N ASP A 509 21.89 1.37 -40.88
CA ASP A 509 22.49 1.38 -42.22
C ASP A 509 21.51 1.91 -43.28
N LEU A 510 20.25 1.48 -43.20
CA LEU A 510 19.19 1.97 -44.09
C LEU A 510 18.99 3.49 -43.93
N LEU A 511 18.99 3.99 -42.69
CA LEU A 511 18.95 5.42 -42.41
C LEU A 511 20.16 6.14 -43.01
N ARG A 512 21.39 5.63 -42.79
CA ARG A 512 22.61 6.22 -43.35
C ARG A 512 22.50 6.39 -44.85
N GLU A 513 22.17 5.31 -45.57
CA GLU A 513 22.08 5.33 -47.02
C GLU A 513 21.01 6.32 -47.51
N TYR A 514 19.86 6.35 -46.82
CA TYR A 514 18.77 7.22 -47.20
C TYR A 514 19.12 8.69 -46.96
N ILE A 515 19.67 9.02 -45.80
CA ILE A 515 20.08 10.39 -45.43
C ILE A 515 21.19 10.87 -46.37
N TYR A 516 22.17 10.02 -46.69
CA TYR A 516 23.25 10.40 -47.59
C TYR A 516 22.76 10.74 -49.01
N ARG A 517 21.77 9.99 -49.54
CA ARG A 517 21.26 10.19 -50.90
C ARG A 517 20.17 11.26 -51.01
N ASN A 518 19.35 11.42 -49.97
CA ASN A 518 18.11 12.21 -50.03
C ASN A 518 18.02 13.29 -48.92
N GLY A 519 19.04 13.40 -48.08
CA GLY A 519 19.10 14.36 -46.99
C GLY A 519 19.68 15.69 -47.45
N GLU A 520 19.13 16.76 -46.90
CA GLU A 520 19.60 18.12 -47.11
C GLU A 520 19.77 18.83 -45.77
N TRP A 521 20.93 19.44 -45.57
CA TRP A 521 21.17 20.29 -44.40
C TRP A 521 20.77 21.72 -44.72
N ARG A 522 19.79 22.27 -44.01
CA ARG A 522 19.33 23.65 -44.21
C ARG A 522 19.21 24.36 -42.86
N GLY A 523 20.07 25.36 -42.66
CA GLY A 523 20.20 26.04 -41.36
C GLY A 523 20.79 25.08 -40.33
N GLU A 524 19.95 24.62 -39.40
CA GLU A 524 20.32 23.69 -38.31
C GLU A 524 19.49 22.39 -38.34
N ASN A 525 18.66 22.20 -39.36
CA ASN A 525 17.78 21.04 -39.45
C ASN A 525 18.19 20.12 -40.61
N LEU A 526 17.97 18.83 -40.39
CA LEU A 526 18.04 17.81 -41.43
C LEU A 526 16.67 17.68 -42.12
N TYR A 527 16.65 17.93 -43.44
CA TYR A 527 15.49 17.73 -44.30
C TYR A 527 15.64 16.40 -45.03
N LEU A 528 14.69 15.49 -44.84
CA LEU A 528 14.65 14.19 -45.52
C LEU A 528 13.43 14.13 -46.41
N LYS A 529 13.58 13.69 -47.66
CA LYS A 529 12.41 13.40 -48.49
C LYS A 529 11.51 12.37 -47.80
N LYS A 530 10.19 12.52 -47.94
CA LYS A 530 9.22 11.62 -47.32
C LYS A 530 9.40 10.18 -47.80
N ASN A 531 9.46 9.26 -46.85
CA ASN A 531 9.46 7.82 -47.07
C ASN A 531 8.89 7.12 -45.83
N GLU A 532 7.90 6.24 -46.02
CA GLU A 532 7.17 5.57 -44.94
C GLU A 532 8.07 4.68 -44.05
N ARG A 533 9.01 3.94 -44.66
CA ARG A 533 9.93 3.09 -43.90
C ARG A 533 10.86 3.93 -43.03
N ILE A 534 11.44 4.99 -43.60
CA ILE A 534 12.31 5.91 -42.87
C ILE A 534 11.54 6.63 -41.76
N LYS A 535 10.31 7.08 -42.05
CA LYS A 535 9.43 7.68 -41.07
C LYS A 535 9.20 6.77 -39.86
N THR A 536 8.95 5.49 -40.11
CA THR A 536 8.76 4.49 -39.06
C THR A 536 10.00 4.37 -38.17
N ILE A 537 11.19 4.28 -38.76
CA ILE A 537 12.45 4.20 -38.00
C ILE A 537 12.69 5.49 -37.20
N LEU A 538 12.41 6.67 -37.77
CA LEU A 538 12.52 7.94 -37.04
C LEU A 538 11.58 8.02 -35.84
N ILE A 539 10.34 7.51 -35.98
CA ILE A 539 9.38 7.40 -34.87
C ILE A 539 9.92 6.48 -33.79
N GLU A 540 10.44 5.31 -34.18
CA GLU A 540 11.01 4.33 -33.27
C GLU A 540 12.26 4.83 -32.52
N LEU A 541 13.06 5.68 -33.16
CA LEU A 541 14.22 6.34 -32.55
C LEU A 541 13.84 7.47 -31.58
N GLY A 542 12.59 7.91 -31.57
CA GLY A 542 12.20 9.15 -30.89
C GLY A 542 12.83 10.40 -31.53
N ALA A 543 13.19 10.34 -32.82
CA ALA A 543 13.78 11.44 -33.55
C ALA A 543 12.71 12.49 -33.87
N LEU A 544 12.50 13.44 -32.97
CA LEU A 544 11.50 14.51 -33.08
C LEU A 544 11.57 15.19 -34.45
N HIS A 545 10.42 15.39 -35.08
CA HIS A 545 10.35 15.94 -36.43
C HIS A 545 8.97 16.50 -36.75
N ARG A 546 8.90 17.30 -37.81
CA ARG A 546 7.64 17.79 -38.40
C ARG A 546 7.58 17.48 -39.89
N GLU A 547 6.40 17.56 -40.47
CA GLU A 547 6.24 17.44 -41.93
C GLU A 547 6.11 18.82 -42.59
N GLU A 548 6.87 19.03 -43.66
CA GLU A 548 6.87 20.29 -44.40
C GLU A 548 6.94 20.00 -45.91
N GLY A 549 5.79 20.09 -46.59
CA GLY A 549 5.68 19.70 -48.01
C GLY A 549 6.05 18.24 -48.23
N ASP A 550 7.06 18.01 -49.08
CA ASP A 550 7.60 16.69 -49.42
C ASP A 550 8.71 16.20 -48.45
N TYR A 551 8.96 16.93 -47.37
CA TYR A 551 10.04 16.64 -46.42
C TYR A 551 9.53 16.27 -45.02
N ILE A 552 10.29 15.40 -44.38
CA ILE A 552 10.36 15.21 -42.93
C ILE A 552 11.52 16.09 -42.45
N VAL A 553 11.22 17.04 -41.56
CA VAL A 553 12.22 17.96 -41.01
C VAL A 553 12.50 17.55 -39.58
N VAL A 554 13.68 16.97 -39.34
CA VAL A 554 14.12 16.55 -38.01
C VAL A 554 14.40 17.79 -37.17
N ASP A 555 14.01 17.77 -35.90
CA ASP A 555 14.23 18.87 -34.97
C ASP A 555 15.73 19.17 -34.85
N LYS A 556 16.08 20.44 -34.72
CA LYS A 556 17.49 20.88 -34.63
C LYS A 556 18.23 20.19 -33.49
N ARG A 557 17.56 19.90 -32.37
CA ARG A 557 18.13 19.19 -31.21
C ARG A 557 18.66 17.81 -31.60
N LEU A 558 18.02 17.13 -32.55
CA LEU A 558 18.31 15.74 -32.88
C LEU A 558 18.86 15.54 -34.30
N SER A 559 18.88 16.59 -35.12
CA SER A 559 19.39 16.55 -36.51
C SER A 559 20.86 16.15 -36.59
N TYR A 560 21.74 16.83 -35.83
CA TYR A 560 23.17 16.51 -35.82
C TYR A 560 23.48 15.18 -35.10
N PRO A 561 22.88 14.85 -33.94
CA PRO A 561 23.02 13.54 -33.33
C PRO A 561 22.61 12.37 -34.23
N LEU A 562 21.52 12.52 -35.00
CA LEU A 562 21.07 11.52 -35.97
C LEU A 562 22.11 11.32 -37.09
N LEU A 563 22.65 12.40 -37.67
CA LEU A 563 23.69 12.32 -38.69
C LEU A 563 24.92 11.57 -38.17
N ARG A 564 25.44 12.00 -37.01
CA ARG A 564 26.61 11.40 -36.38
C ARG A 564 26.37 9.93 -36.07
N GLY A 565 25.24 9.58 -35.46
CA GLY A 565 24.88 8.19 -35.16
C GLY A 565 24.77 7.29 -36.41
N CYS A 566 24.46 7.88 -37.57
CA CYS A 566 24.48 7.18 -38.86
C CYS A 566 25.87 7.19 -39.54
N GLY A 567 26.95 7.66 -38.91
CA GLY A 567 28.28 7.69 -39.52
C GLY A 567 28.44 8.77 -40.59
N LEU A 568 27.60 9.80 -40.55
CA LEU A 568 27.61 10.94 -41.44
C LEU A 568 28.20 12.18 -40.74
N GLU A 569 28.64 13.14 -41.55
CA GLU A 569 29.24 14.37 -41.09
C GLU A 569 28.87 15.54 -42.01
N LEU A 570 29.16 16.76 -41.57
CA LEU A 570 28.91 17.97 -42.34
C LEU A 570 30.23 18.57 -42.82
N ASN A 571 30.35 18.76 -44.13
CA ASN A 571 31.37 19.61 -44.74
C ASN A 571 30.69 20.89 -45.23
N GLY A 572 30.65 21.91 -44.36
CA GLY A 572 29.75 23.05 -44.53
C GLY A 572 28.29 22.61 -44.45
N ASN A 573 27.51 22.86 -45.50
CA ASN A 573 26.10 22.43 -45.58
C ASN A 573 25.91 21.12 -46.38
N VAL A 574 26.99 20.40 -46.68
CA VAL A 574 26.95 19.16 -47.45
C VAL A 574 27.13 17.98 -46.51
N ILE A 575 26.23 17.02 -46.58
CA ILE A 575 26.29 15.76 -45.84
C ILE A 575 27.30 14.84 -46.53
N VAL A 576 28.28 14.34 -45.78
CA VAL A 576 29.33 13.44 -46.28
C VAL A 576 29.43 12.19 -45.43
N LEU A 577 29.97 11.10 -46.01
CA LEU A 577 30.26 9.87 -45.30
C LEU A 577 31.58 10.00 -44.53
N SER A 578 31.61 9.51 -43.30
CA SER A 578 32.86 9.32 -42.57
C SER A 578 33.35 7.89 -42.75
N GLU A 579 34.06 7.63 -43.86
CA GLU A 579 34.52 6.27 -44.23
C GLU A 579 35.35 5.61 -43.12
N ASP A 580 36.19 6.38 -42.43
CA ASP A 580 37.00 5.90 -41.32
C ASP A 580 36.15 5.39 -40.14
N ARG A 581 35.13 6.16 -39.72
CA ARG A 581 34.22 5.74 -38.64
C ARG A 581 33.38 4.54 -39.05
N ILE A 582 32.88 4.53 -40.29
CA ILE A 582 32.10 3.41 -40.83
C ILE A 582 32.94 2.13 -40.81
N ASN A 583 34.17 2.16 -41.33
CA ASN A 583 35.05 1.00 -41.35
C ASN A 583 35.36 0.47 -39.94
N ARG A 584 35.60 1.36 -38.96
CA ARG A 584 35.82 0.98 -37.56
C ARG A 584 34.59 0.41 -36.86
N ALA A 585 33.40 0.73 -37.35
CA ALA A 585 32.14 0.31 -36.74
C ALA A 585 31.66 -1.06 -37.23
N ILE A 586 32.10 -1.55 -38.40
CA ILE A 586 31.61 -2.81 -39.02
C ILE A 586 31.66 -3.99 -38.06
N ASP A 587 32.75 -4.13 -37.29
CA ASP A 587 32.96 -5.24 -36.37
C ASP A 587 32.10 -5.18 -35.10
N LYS A 588 31.34 -4.09 -34.90
CA LYS A 588 30.50 -3.84 -33.72
C LYS A 588 28.99 -3.96 -33.99
N ARG A 589 28.60 -4.41 -35.19
CA ARG A 589 27.18 -4.47 -35.62
C ARG A 589 26.29 -5.39 -34.76
N GLU A 590 26.88 -6.31 -33.99
CA GLU A 590 26.12 -7.19 -33.09
C GLU A 590 25.42 -6.43 -31.94
N ASN A 591 26.00 -5.31 -31.50
CA ASN A 591 25.42 -4.43 -30.49
C ASN A 591 25.17 -3.05 -31.10
N THR A 592 23.91 -2.71 -31.34
CA THR A 592 23.51 -1.44 -31.96
C THR A 592 24.06 -0.21 -31.21
N ILE A 593 24.16 -0.24 -29.88
CA ILE A 593 24.69 0.89 -29.09
C ILE A 593 26.19 1.09 -29.35
N GLU A 594 26.95 -0.01 -29.37
CA GLU A 594 28.39 0.03 -29.68
C GLU A 594 28.65 0.43 -31.13
N TYR A 595 27.80 -0.06 -32.05
CA TYR A 595 27.84 0.30 -33.47
C TYR A 595 27.65 1.80 -33.66
N VAL A 596 26.56 2.36 -33.09
CA VAL A 596 26.26 3.79 -33.18
C VAL A 596 27.32 4.63 -32.46
N SER A 597 27.89 4.16 -31.35
CA SER A 597 29.01 4.84 -30.69
C SER A 597 30.20 4.99 -31.64
N ALA A 598 30.62 3.90 -32.29
CA ALA A 598 31.73 3.92 -33.24
C ALA A 598 31.46 4.80 -34.46
N LEU A 599 30.24 4.76 -35.00
CA LEU A 599 29.81 5.62 -36.11
C LEU A 599 29.79 7.10 -35.74
N SER A 600 29.31 7.40 -34.53
CA SER A 600 29.21 8.76 -34.04
C SER A 600 30.57 9.35 -33.71
N GLY A 601 31.56 8.53 -33.33
CA GLY A 601 32.88 8.99 -32.91
C GLY A 601 32.96 9.41 -31.44
N VAL A 602 31.86 9.31 -30.70
CA VAL A 602 31.77 9.56 -29.26
C VAL A 602 31.04 8.40 -28.58
N GLU A 603 31.15 8.26 -27.26
CA GLU A 603 30.40 7.22 -26.55
C GLU A 603 28.91 7.57 -26.48
N ILE A 604 28.06 6.65 -26.96
CA ILE A 604 26.61 6.76 -26.92
C ILE A 604 26.10 5.74 -25.91
N ARG A 605 25.41 6.22 -24.88
CA ARG A 605 24.78 5.36 -23.86
C ARG A 605 23.35 5.02 -24.28
N ASN A 606 22.84 3.89 -23.79
CA ASN A 606 21.44 3.53 -24.01
C ASN A 606 20.53 4.48 -23.21
N LYS A 607 19.75 5.31 -23.91
CA LYS A 607 18.82 6.25 -23.27
C LYS A 607 17.74 5.55 -22.44
N ALA A 608 17.39 4.33 -22.82
CA ALA A 608 16.19 3.71 -22.32
C ALA A 608 16.32 2.17 -22.32
N PRO A 609 17.22 1.60 -21.49
CA PRO A 609 17.50 0.17 -21.48
C PRO A 609 16.39 -0.67 -20.83
N THR A 610 15.57 -0.05 -19.98
CA THR A 610 14.48 -0.74 -19.26
C THR A 610 13.17 0.04 -19.38
N ARG A 611 12.08 -0.66 -19.69
CA ARG A 611 10.69 -0.15 -19.71
C ARG A 611 9.90 -0.78 -18.56
N VAL A 612 9.06 0.01 -17.92
CA VAL A 612 8.22 -0.41 -16.79
C VAL A 612 6.76 -0.48 -17.25
N GLY A 613 6.14 -1.65 -17.12
CA GLY A 613 4.71 -1.83 -17.26
C GLY A 613 3.93 -1.09 -16.17
N ALA A 614 2.82 -0.45 -16.54
CA ALA A 614 1.94 0.25 -15.58
C ALA A 614 0.46 0.15 -15.96
N ARG A 615 -0.41 -0.09 -14.98
CA ARG A 615 -1.86 -0.11 -15.13
C ARG A 615 -2.55 0.55 -13.96
N MET A 616 -3.77 1.02 -14.18
CA MET A 616 -4.52 1.68 -13.14
C MET A 616 -4.95 0.67 -12.05
N GLY A 617 -4.57 0.99 -10.81
CA GLY A 617 -5.06 0.34 -9.60
C GLY A 617 -6.31 1.05 -9.09
N ARG A 618 -6.22 1.68 -7.92
CA ARG A 618 -7.31 2.41 -7.29
C ARG A 618 -7.17 3.92 -7.56
N PRO A 619 -8.26 4.62 -7.93
CA PRO A 619 -8.24 6.08 -7.98
C PRO A 619 -7.98 6.70 -6.60
N GLU A 620 -7.53 7.95 -6.60
CA GLU A 620 -7.44 8.79 -5.40
C GLU A 620 -8.79 8.91 -4.65
N LYS A 621 -8.73 9.19 -3.34
CA LYS A 621 -9.95 9.39 -2.53
C LYS A 621 -9.74 10.40 -1.41
N ALA A 622 -10.47 11.51 -1.50
CA ALA A 622 -10.64 12.49 -0.41
C ALA A 622 -12.10 12.54 0.12
N ARG A 623 -12.90 11.49 -0.16
CA ARG A 623 -14.33 11.45 0.24
C ARG A 623 -14.50 11.23 1.74
N GLU A 624 -15.53 11.87 2.30
CA GLU A 624 -16.00 11.68 3.67
C GLU A 624 -16.24 10.19 4.01
N ARG A 625 -15.92 9.80 5.24
CA ARG A 625 -16.20 8.46 5.76
C ARG A 625 -17.65 8.40 6.24
N LYS A 626 -18.54 7.82 5.43
CA LYS A 626 -19.96 7.60 5.77
C LYS A 626 -20.25 6.12 6.01
N LEU A 627 -21.00 5.82 7.07
CA LEU A 627 -21.66 4.53 7.22
C LEU A 627 -22.69 4.35 6.10
N LYS A 628 -23.02 3.09 5.78
CA LYS A 628 -24.08 2.76 4.82
C LYS A 628 -25.26 2.13 5.56
N PRO A 629 -26.45 2.76 5.55
CA PRO A 629 -26.73 4.17 5.25
C PRO A 629 -26.03 5.15 6.22
N PRO A 630 -25.84 6.44 5.81
CA PRO A 630 -25.23 7.47 6.64
C PRO A 630 -26.02 7.70 7.93
N VAL A 631 -25.31 8.00 9.02
CA VAL A 631 -25.92 8.25 10.34
C VAL A 631 -25.28 9.49 10.97
N HIS A 632 -26.06 10.23 11.75
CA HIS A 632 -25.60 11.42 12.47
C HIS A 632 -25.25 11.11 13.92
N GLY A 633 -25.73 9.99 14.48
CA GLY A 633 -25.32 9.54 15.80
C GLY A 633 -25.70 8.10 16.10
N LEU A 634 -25.07 7.53 17.11
CA LEU A 634 -25.29 6.15 17.54
C LEU A 634 -26.52 6.03 18.46
N VAL A 635 -27.68 6.46 17.94
CA VAL A 635 -28.97 6.46 18.62
C VAL A 635 -29.87 5.39 17.99
N PRO A 636 -30.34 4.39 18.74
CA PRO A 636 -31.17 3.32 18.16
C PRO A 636 -32.57 3.86 17.81
N VAL A 637 -32.98 3.67 16.54
CA VAL A 637 -34.33 4.01 16.03
C VAL A 637 -35.16 2.79 15.67
N GLY A 638 -34.58 1.58 15.73
CA GLY A 638 -35.27 0.33 15.41
C GLY A 638 -35.81 0.31 13.97
N LEU A 639 -36.90 -0.44 13.78
CA LEU A 639 -37.64 -0.48 12.51
C LEU A 639 -38.51 0.77 12.29
N ILE A 640 -38.89 1.46 13.37
CA ILE A 640 -39.80 2.61 13.31
C ILE A 640 -39.16 3.86 12.69
N GLY A 641 -37.83 3.91 12.60
CA GLY A 641 -37.10 4.94 11.83
C GLY A 641 -37.11 4.72 10.31
N GLY A 642 -37.70 3.62 9.82
CA GLY A 642 -37.75 3.26 8.41
C GLY A 642 -36.37 2.89 7.81
N SER A 643 -36.33 2.73 6.49
CA SER A 643 -35.10 2.36 5.75
C SER A 643 -33.97 3.37 5.89
N THR A 644 -34.30 4.66 6.05
CA THR A 644 -33.33 5.75 6.24
C THR A 644 -32.86 5.92 7.68
N ARG A 645 -33.36 5.10 8.62
CA ARG A 645 -33.03 5.17 10.05
C ARG A 645 -33.26 6.58 10.62
N SER A 646 -34.33 7.24 10.19
CA SER A 646 -34.66 8.62 10.58
C SER A 646 -35.22 8.68 12.00
N ILE A 647 -34.65 9.57 12.82
CA ILE A 647 -35.19 9.89 14.15
C ILE A 647 -36.56 10.54 14.01
N ILE A 648 -36.77 11.42 13.02
CA ILE A 648 -38.06 12.12 12.84
C ILE A 648 -39.17 11.12 12.52
N LYS A 649 -38.94 10.18 11.60
CA LYS A 649 -39.90 9.10 11.32
C LYS A 649 -40.17 8.25 12.55
N ALA A 650 -39.14 7.96 13.35
CA ALA A 650 -39.33 7.24 14.61
C ALA A 650 -40.21 8.02 15.60
N LEU A 651 -40.13 9.36 15.64
CA LEU A 651 -41.00 10.21 16.46
C LEU A 651 -42.45 10.23 15.95
N GLU A 652 -42.65 10.34 14.64
CA GLU A 652 -43.96 10.25 13.99
C GLU A 652 -44.64 8.90 14.27
N ASN A 653 -43.85 7.82 14.27
CA ASN A 653 -44.29 6.45 14.61
C ASN A 653 -44.37 6.18 16.13
N GLY A 654 -44.60 7.22 16.94
CA GLY A 654 -44.87 7.11 18.38
C GLY A 654 -43.64 7.08 19.29
N GLY A 655 -42.42 7.06 18.76
CA GLY A 655 -41.18 7.28 19.50
C GLY A 655 -40.79 6.20 20.52
N LYS A 656 -41.49 5.07 20.57
CA LYS A 656 -41.20 3.93 21.46
C LYS A 656 -40.39 2.86 20.73
N VAL A 657 -39.07 2.89 20.91
CA VAL A 657 -38.14 2.00 20.18
C VAL A 657 -37.89 0.73 20.99
N LYS A 658 -38.26 -0.44 20.45
CA LYS A 658 -37.82 -1.74 21.00
C LYS A 658 -36.41 -2.07 20.50
N THR A 659 -35.46 -2.18 21.40
CA THR A 659 -34.05 -2.45 21.07
C THR A 659 -33.29 -3.03 22.27
N GLU A 660 -32.06 -3.47 22.04
CA GLU A 660 -31.17 -3.99 23.07
C GLU A 660 -30.20 -2.90 23.53
N VAL A 661 -30.22 -2.57 24.81
CA VAL A 661 -29.39 -1.52 25.43
C VAL A 661 -28.99 -1.86 26.85
N SER A 662 -27.85 -1.33 27.31
CA SER A 662 -27.54 -1.34 28.75
C SER A 662 -28.31 -0.25 29.48
N MET A 663 -29.06 -0.64 30.50
CA MET A 663 -29.94 0.28 31.23
C MET A 663 -29.23 0.98 32.39
N ARG A 664 -29.58 2.24 32.61
CA ARG A 664 -29.08 3.10 33.68
C ARG A 664 -30.22 3.68 34.50
N VAL A 665 -29.97 4.00 35.77
CA VAL A 665 -30.93 4.65 36.68
C VAL A 665 -30.39 6.01 37.07
N CYS A 666 -31.25 7.03 37.06
CA CYS A 666 -30.88 8.34 37.57
C CYS A 666 -30.76 8.34 39.09
N GLU A 667 -29.62 8.80 39.59
CA GLU A 667 -29.33 8.88 41.02
C GLU A 667 -30.14 9.97 41.74
N LYS A 668 -30.76 10.90 41.00
CA LYS A 668 -31.56 12.01 41.57
C LYS A 668 -33.06 11.73 41.63
N CYS A 669 -33.65 11.19 40.56
CA CYS A 669 -35.10 11.02 40.44
C CYS A 669 -35.55 9.57 40.16
N GLY A 670 -34.62 8.61 40.10
CA GLY A 670 -34.93 7.20 39.85
C GLY A 670 -35.35 6.85 38.42
N TYR A 671 -35.40 7.82 37.49
CA TYR A 671 -35.78 7.58 36.10
C TYR A 671 -34.82 6.60 35.42
N ARG A 672 -35.37 5.57 34.77
CA ARG A 672 -34.59 4.56 34.05
C ARG A 672 -34.40 4.97 32.60
N THR A 673 -33.15 4.97 32.13
CA THR A 673 -32.79 5.42 30.79
C THR A 673 -31.51 4.72 30.33
N PRO A 674 -31.31 4.47 29.03
CA PRO A 674 -30.03 3.97 28.53
C PRO A 674 -28.97 5.08 28.37
N PHE A 675 -29.34 6.35 28.50
CA PHE A 675 -28.43 7.49 28.28
C PHE A 675 -27.59 7.83 29.54
N PRO A 676 -26.35 8.33 29.37
CA PRO A 676 -25.47 8.73 30.49
C PRO A 676 -26.04 9.82 31.41
N ARG A 677 -26.98 10.62 30.91
CA ARG A 677 -27.69 11.66 31.67
C ARG A 677 -29.18 11.42 31.64
N CYS A 678 -29.84 11.69 32.76
CA CYS A 678 -31.28 11.55 32.86
C CYS A 678 -31.98 12.53 31.89
N PRO A 679 -32.85 12.07 30.97
CA PRO A 679 -33.59 12.97 30.10
C PRO A 679 -34.59 13.85 30.87
N SER A 680 -35.10 13.38 32.02
CA SER A 680 -36.08 14.11 32.84
C SER A 680 -35.46 15.25 33.66
N CYS A 681 -34.48 14.97 34.52
CA CYS A 681 -33.93 15.97 35.45
C CYS A 681 -32.49 16.41 35.15
N GLY A 682 -31.83 15.82 34.13
CA GLY A 682 -30.43 16.09 33.81
C GLY A 682 -29.42 15.52 34.82
N GLY A 683 -29.87 14.79 35.84
CA GLY A 683 -29.00 14.14 36.83
C GLY A 683 -28.09 13.05 36.24
N PRO A 684 -26.99 12.69 36.93
CA PRO A 684 -26.15 11.56 36.56
C PRO A 684 -26.94 10.25 36.62
N THR A 685 -26.53 9.28 35.81
CA THR A 685 -27.11 7.93 35.80
C THR A 685 -26.03 6.87 36.05
N ALA A 686 -26.39 5.83 36.80
CA ALA A 686 -25.54 4.68 37.09
C ALA A 686 -26.07 3.43 36.34
N LEU A 687 -25.16 2.57 35.86
CA LEU A 687 -25.52 1.31 35.20
C LEU A 687 -26.29 0.38 36.16
N ILE A 688 -27.41 -0.16 35.69
CA ILE A 688 -28.24 -1.11 36.44
C ILE A 688 -27.88 -2.55 36.07
N THR A 689 -27.63 -2.80 34.78
CA THR A 689 -27.42 -4.15 34.25
C THR A 689 -25.94 -4.41 33.97
N ARG A 690 -25.48 -5.64 34.21
CA ARG A 690 -24.11 -6.09 33.86
C ARG A 690 -23.90 -6.25 32.35
N GLY A 691 -24.98 -6.19 31.56
CA GLY A 691 -24.96 -6.28 30.11
C GLY A 691 -26.25 -5.75 29.47
N PRO A 692 -26.35 -5.79 28.14
CA PRO A 692 -27.50 -5.29 27.40
C PRO A 692 -28.78 -6.09 27.68
N VAL A 693 -29.92 -5.41 27.63
CA VAL A 693 -31.25 -6.03 27.76
C VAL A 693 -32.18 -5.55 26.65
N LYS A 694 -33.01 -6.45 26.12
CA LYS A 694 -34.08 -6.09 25.18
C LYS A 694 -35.17 -5.34 25.93
N THR A 695 -35.38 -4.07 25.58
CA THR A 695 -36.36 -3.20 26.26
C THR A 695 -36.93 -2.15 25.30
N THR A 696 -37.88 -1.35 25.78
CA THR A 696 -38.48 -0.23 25.03
C THR A 696 -37.93 1.11 25.55
N ILE A 697 -37.37 1.92 24.67
CA ILE A 697 -36.84 3.25 24.96
C ILE A 697 -37.84 4.30 24.50
N ASP A 698 -38.12 5.29 25.35
CA ASP A 698 -38.86 6.49 24.96
C ASP A 698 -37.92 7.50 24.28
N LEU A 699 -37.75 7.34 22.97
CA LEU A 699 -36.93 8.21 22.14
C LEU A 699 -37.56 9.60 22.00
N LYS A 700 -38.89 9.70 21.99
CA LYS A 700 -39.59 10.98 21.90
C LYS A 700 -39.27 11.88 23.07
N PHE A 701 -39.38 11.34 24.28
CA PHE A 701 -39.01 12.08 25.48
C PHE A 701 -37.52 12.49 25.48
N ALA A 702 -36.63 11.63 24.99
CA ALA A 702 -35.21 11.97 24.89
C ALA A 702 -34.94 13.11 23.90
N VAL A 703 -35.55 13.08 22.70
CA VAL A 703 -35.35 14.12 21.67
C VAL A 703 -35.94 15.46 22.10
N GLU A 704 -37.14 15.49 22.67
CA GLU A 704 -37.77 16.74 23.13
C GLU A 704 -36.91 17.45 24.19
N ASN A 705 -36.34 16.68 25.12
CA ASN A 705 -35.44 17.23 26.14
C ASN A 705 -34.09 17.66 25.55
N ALA A 706 -33.54 16.91 24.59
CA ALA A 706 -32.31 17.29 23.88
C ALA A 706 -32.47 18.64 23.15
N VAL A 707 -33.58 18.82 22.42
CA VAL A 707 -33.93 20.08 21.73
C VAL A 707 -34.04 21.25 22.71
N LYS A 708 -34.74 21.04 23.84
CA LYS A 708 -34.87 22.07 24.90
C LYS A 708 -33.52 22.47 25.49
N ARG A 709 -32.63 21.52 25.74
CA ARG A 709 -31.28 21.80 26.28
C ARG A 709 -30.39 22.53 25.29
N LEU A 710 -30.39 22.10 24.03
CA LEU A 710 -29.58 22.70 22.97
C LEU A 710 -30.10 24.06 22.51
N LYS A 711 -31.34 24.42 22.87
CA LYS A 711 -32.03 25.65 22.41
C LYS A 711 -31.94 25.82 20.89
N THR A 712 -32.06 24.71 20.17
CA THR A 712 -31.89 24.62 18.71
C THR A 712 -33.05 23.81 18.15
N PRO A 713 -33.71 24.25 17.07
CA PRO A 713 -34.78 23.47 16.45
C PRO A 713 -34.26 22.13 15.93
N LEU A 714 -35.10 21.09 15.96
CA LEU A 714 -34.74 19.79 15.40
C LEU A 714 -34.51 19.95 13.88
N PRO A 715 -33.34 19.56 13.34
CA PRO A 715 -33.09 19.58 11.90
C PRO A 715 -34.10 18.75 11.12
N ARG A 716 -34.31 19.08 9.84
CA ARG A 716 -35.25 18.37 8.95
C ARG A 716 -34.89 16.91 8.70
N GLU A 717 -33.63 16.54 8.92
CA GLU A 717 -33.19 15.16 8.84
C GLU A 717 -32.18 14.89 9.95
N VAL A 718 -32.48 13.91 10.81
CA VAL A 718 -31.54 13.38 11.79
C VAL A 718 -31.62 11.86 11.71
N LYS A 719 -30.47 11.19 11.62
CA LYS A 719 -30.36 9.76 11.29
C LYS A 719 -29.65 9.05 12.44
N GLY A 720 -30.26 7.98 12.94
CA GLY A 720 -29.71 7.10 13.96
C GLY A 720 -29.27 5.75 13.38
N VAL A 721 -29.14 4.76 14.24
CA VAL A 721 -28.80 3.37 13.88
C VAL A 721 -30.00 2.44 14.08
N ARG A 722 -30.08 1.34 13.33
CA ARG A 722 -31.17 0.36 13.50
C ARG A 722 -31.08 -0.33 14.87
N GLY A 723 -29.87 -0.62 15.30
CA GLY A 723 -29.52 -1.14 16.62
C GLY A 723 -28.05 -0.85 16.88
N LEU A 724 -27.63 -1.02 18.14
CA LEU A 724 -26.23 -0.85 18.51
C LEU A 724 -25.48 -2.16 18.27
N ASN A 725 -24.24 -2.08 17.77
CA ASN A 725 -23.41 -3.26 17.55
C ASN A 725 -22.39 -3.48 18.68
N SER A 726 -22.00 -2.41 19.40
CA SER A 726 -21.07 -2.46 20.53
C SER A 726 -21.44 -3.49 21.60
N ARG A 727 -20.46 -4.14 22.23
CA ARG A 727 -20.64 -5.12 23.31
C ARG A 727 -21.58 -4.64 24.42
N LEU A 728 -21.41 -3.41 24.90
CA LEU A 728 -22.21 -2.85 25.98
C LEU A 728 -23.53 -2.21 25.52
N LYS A 729 -23.76 -2.06 24.20
CA LYS A 729 -24.97 -1.44 23.63
C LYS A 729 -25.38 -0.15 24.36
N ILE A 730 -24.43 0.75 24.62
CA ILE A 730 -24.70 2.07 25.23
C ILE A 730 -24.95 3.08 24.10
N PRO A 731 -26.12 3.74 24.03
CA PRO A 731 -26.40 4.72 22.98
C PRO A 731 -25.66 6.04 23.23
N GLU A 732 -25.32 6.72 22.14
CA GLU A 732 -24.81 8.09 22.19
C GLU A 732 -25.91 9.08 22.62
N PRO A 733 -25.58 10.18 23.33
CA PRO A 733 -26.53 11.26 23.59
C PRO A 733 -27.15 11.83 22.30
N VAL A 734 -28.48 12.00 22.32
CA VAL A 734 -29.26 12.49 21.17
C VAL A 734 -28.80 13.88 20.74
N GLU A 735 -28.36 14.71 21.69
CA GLU A 735 -27.83 16.05 21.45
C GLU A 735 -26.71 16.05 20.40
N LYS A 736 -25.82 15.05 20.42
CA LYS A 736 -24.71 14.95 19.46
C LYS A 736 -25.23 14.69 18.05
N ALA A 737 -26.21 13.81 17.88
CA ALA A 737 -26.83 13.53 16.59
C ALA A 737 -27.50 14.77 15.99
N ILE A 738 -28.16 15.58 16.82
CA ILE A 738 -28.81 16.84 16.41
C ILE A 738 -27.76 17.85 15.95
N LEU A 739 -26.68 18.03 16.70
CA LEU A 739 -25.61 18.96 16.34
C LEU A 739 -24.89 18.53 15.06
N ARG A 740 -24.59 17.23 14.90
CA ARG A 740 -24.00 16.70 13.66
C ARG A 740 -24.88 16.97 12.44
N ALA A 741 -26.18 16.65 12.54
CA ALA A 741 -27.15 16.94 11.49
C ALA A 741 -27.28 18.45 11.18
N LYS A 742 -27.21 19.33 12.19
CA LYS A 742 -27.23 20.79 12.01
C LYS A 742 -26.04 21.29 11.19
N HIS A 743 -24.88 20.66 11.37
CA HIS A 743 -23.62 21.06 10.73
C HIS A 743 -23.28 20.25 9.47
N GLY A 744 -24.10 19.25 9.11
CA GLY A 744 -23.89 18.43 7.90
C GLY A 744 -22.76 17.41 8.01
N VAL A 745 -22.44 16.94 9.23
CA VAL A 745 -21.34 15.99 9.51
C VAL A 745 -21.78 14.63 10.01
#